data_AF-A0A5D6XXX3-F1
#
_entry.id   AF-A0A5D6XXX3-F1
#
_cell.length_a   1.000
_cell.length_b   1.000
_cell.length_c   1.000
_cell.angle_alpha   90.00
_cell.angle_beta   90.00
_cell.angle_gamma   90.00
#
_symmetry.space_group_name_H-M   'P 1'
#
loop_
_entity.id
_entity.type
_entity.pdbx_description
1 polymer ?
#
loop_
_entity_poly.entity_id
_entity_poly.type
_entity_poly.pdbx_seq_one_letter_code
_entity_poly.pdbx_strand_id
1 'polypeptide(L)'
;MLSEFWGTDMFLKAWVLLPHKFFDAATRDVRYPLFVYHTHYNPNFDFARPSRNLRCPIFCSLRLTGTTHPLANLRPSSQALKRSLAIPRPLLLLLRRRCLFRTMAAQLISDTAAWKRLQEHAAVIKSSTHLRDLLQDEERNEALRTEHRGVLLDFSRQNATTQTLDLLFDLADAAELRKKLAAIASGEHVNATEDRAVLHMALRAPADKTLVVDGQDVIKDVHEVLGAIKAFAGAIRSGAQLGSTGKPIKNIVSIGIGGSYLGPEYVFEALRYEPAAQAASAGRTLRFLANVDPVDVARATSGLNPEETLVIVVSKTFTTAETMLNARTLRKWLVDDLSAKGVAAADAIRKHMVAASSAVPLVQEFGIDRANIFGFWDWVGGRYSVTSAQFLAGAHDMDEHLLHAPLRSNLPVLMGLLGVWNSSFLGHASRALLPYSQALLRFSAHIQQVDMESNGKRVTVEGVDLPFEAGELIHQGRVVPCDFIGFSESQHPVHLAGEAVSNHDELMSNFFAQPDALARGKSLADLEAEGVPAHLRNHKRFPGNRPSVSLLFPRLDAFACGQLLALYEHRTVVQGAIWGVNSFDQWGVELGKVLAKQVRTQLQASRTSNAPVQGFNSSTTFLLGRYLAHKSSST
;
A
#
# COMPACT_ATOMS: atom_id res chain seq x y z
N MET A 1 23.62 -35.07 21.79
CA MET A 1 24.00 -34.98 20.36
C MET A 1 23.22 -33.93 19.56
N LEU A 2 22.06 -33.41 20.03
CA LEU A 2 21.36 -32.26 19.42
C LEU A 2 21.47 -30.94 20.22
N SER A 3 22.11 -30.97 21.41
CA SER A 3 22.38 -29.80 22.25
C SER A 3 23.75 -29.15 21.99
N GLU A 4 24.63 -29.77 21.19
CA GLU A 4 25.98 -29.26 20.86
C GLU A 4 26.06 -28.56 19.49
N PHE A 5 24.97 -28.48 18.73
CA PHE A 5 24.97 -27.90 17.38
C PHE A 5 24.44 -26.46 17.30
N TRP A 6 23.81 -25.96 18.37
CA TRP A 6 23.25 -24.61 18.41
C TRP A 6 24.06 -23.70 19.33
N GLY A 7 25.09 -23.09 18.75
CA GLY A 7 25.66 -21.87 19.30
C GLY A 7 24.57 -20.78 19.28
N THR A 8 24.10 -20.41 20.47
CA THR A 8 23.16 -19.32 20.69
C THR A 8 23.75 -17.98 20.23
N ASP A 9 23.24 -17.45 19.12
CA ASP A 9 23.10 -16.01 18.93
C ASP A 9 21.79 -15.65 18.21
N MET A 10 21.12 -14.71 18.85
CA MET A 10 19.74 -14.30 18.68
C MET A 10 19.61 -13.39 17.45
N PHE A 11 19.50 -13.99 16.27
CA PHE A 11 18.98 -13.31 15.07
C PHE A 11 17.54 -13.74 14.83
N LEU A 12 16.63 -12.76 14.83
CA LEU A 12 15.20 -12.83 14.46
C LEU A 12 14.61 -14.25 14.34
N LYS A 13 14.06 -14.77 15.44
CA LYS A 13 12.91 -15.69 15.39
C LYS A 13 11.59 -14.91 15.31
N ALA A 14 11.54 -13.88 14.47
CA ALA A 14 10.27 -13.50 13.87
C ALA A 14 10.03 -14.56 12.79
N TRP A 15 9.13 -15.48 13.04
CA TRP A 15 8.67 -16.42 12.03
C TRP A 15 8.12 -15.62 10.85
N VAL A 16 8.94 -15.42 9.82
CA VAL A 16 8.44 -15.12 8.48
C VAL A 16 7.83 -16.41 8.00
N LEU A 17 6.51 -16.48 8.11
CA LEU A 17 5.68 -17.59 7.72
C LEU A 17 5.76 -17.75 6.20
N LEU A 18 6.72 -18.53 5.73
CA LEU A 18 6.81 -18.99 4.35
C LEU A 18 5.76 -20.10 4.14
N PRO A 19 4.86 -19.99 3.15
CA PRO A 19 4.09 -21.12 2.71
C PRO A 19 4.95 -22.04 1.84
N HIS A 20 4.74 -23.36 2.00
CA HIS A 20 5.25 -24.50 1.21
C HIS A 20 6.58 -25.12 1.67
N LYS A 21 6.45 -26.25 2.40
CA LYS A 21 7.45 -27.32 2.41
C LYS A 21 7.31 -28.12 1.11
N PHE A 22 8.39 -28.26 0.35
CA PHE A 22 8.59 -29.42 -0.53
C PHE A 22 9.60 -30.33 0.15
N PHE A 23 9.17 -31.53 0.53
CA PHE A 23 10.07 -32.59 0.98
C PHE A 23 10.31 -33.50 -0.23
N ASP A 24 11.54 -33.51 -0.75
CA ASP A 24 12.01 -34.61 -1.58
C ASP A 24 12.75 -35.60 -0.68
N ALA A 25 12.17 -36.78 -0.50
CA ALA A 25 12.71 -37.81 0.39
C ALA A 25 13.99 -38.50 -0.15
N ALA A 26 14.43 -38.19 -1.38
CA ALA A 26 15.51 -38.93 -2.03
C ALA A 26 16.91 -38.30 -1.89
N THR A 27 17.06 -37.01 -1.61
CA THR A 27 18.37 -36.32 -1.79
C THR A 27 18.99 -35.71 -0.54
N ARG A 28 18.28 -35.57 0.59
CA ARG A 28 18.74 -34.89 1.81
C ARG A 28 19.36 -33.49 1.58
N ASP A 29 19.08 -32.85 0.44
CA ASP A 29 19.66 -31.57 0.04
C ASP A 29 18.54 -30.55 -0.17
N VAL A 30 18.53 -29.48 0.62
CA VAL A 30 17.49 -28.43 0.58
C VAL A 30 18.04 -27.24 -0.20
N ARG A 31 17.47 -26.95 -1.38
CA ARG A 31 17.78 -25.74 -2.16
C ARG A 31 16.63 -24.76 -2.09
N TYR A 32 16.93 -23.51 -1.70
CA TYR A 32 16.01 -22.38 -1.77
C TYR A 32 16.40 -21.46 -2.94
N PRO A 33 15.45 -20.97 -3.76
CA PRO A 33 15.68 -19.81 -4.60
C PRO A 33 15.63 -18.55 -3.73
N LEU A 34 16.80 -17.96 -3.50
CA LEU A 34 16.96 -16.68 -2.84
C LEU A 34 16.79 -15.56 -3.87
N PHE A 35 15.62 -14.91 -3.90
CA PHE A 35 15.49 -13.61 -4.58
C PHE A 35 15.95 -12.50 -3.62
N VAL A 36 17.25 -12.17 -3.67
CA VAL A 36 17.77 -10.93 -3.08
C VAL A 36 17.82 -9.87 -4.18
N TYR A 37 17.15 -8.74 -3.96
CA TYR A 37 17.54 -7.51 -4.63
C TYR A 37 18.87 -7.03 -4.03
N HIS A 38 19.99 -7.45 -4.62
CA HIS A 38 21.31 -6.91 -4.32
C HIS A 38 21.51 -5.61 -5.10
N THR A 39 21.52 -4.47 -4.40
CA THR A 39 22.28 -3.29 -4.85
C THR A 39 23.41 -3.08 -3.85
N HIS A 40 24.55 -3.74 -4.09
CA HIS A 40 25.79 -3.35 -3.44
C HIS A 40 26.38 -2.17 -4.19
N TYR A 41 26.36 -1.00 -3.55
CA TYR A 41 27.29 0.09 -3.84
C TYR A 41 28.50 -0.08 -2.92
N ASN A 42 29.65 -0.43 -3.48
CA ASN A 42 30.93 -0.44 -2.78
C ASN A 42 31.77 0.72 -3.34
N PRO A 43 32.09 1.76 -2.55
CA PRO A 43 32.83 2.92 -3.06
C PRO A 43 34.35 2.72 -3.11
N ASN A 44 34.90 1.54 -2.79
CA ASN A 44 36.34 1.30 -2.83
C ASN A 44 36.67 0.06 -3.66
N PHE A 45 36.82 0.23 -4.97
CA PHE A 45 37.53 -0.74 -5.80
C PHE A 45 38.48 -0.02 -6.77
N ASP A 46 39.73 0.02 -6.32
CA ASP A 46 40.90 0.55 -7.00
C ASP A 46 41.39 -0.50 -8.02
N PHE A 47 41.39 -0.18 -9.32
CA PHE A 47 41.93 -1.08 -10.33
C PHE A 47 43.44 -0.86 -10.46
N ALA A 48 44.21 -1.69 -9.75
CA ALA A 48 45.62 -1.90 -10.04
C ALA A 48 45.78 -2.65 -11.39
N ARG A 49 46.59 -2.05 -12.27
CA ARG A 49 46.99 -2.55 -13.60
C ARG A 49 47.78 -3.86 -13.54
N PRO A 50 47.99 -4.48 -14.72
CA PRO A 50 49.36 -4.73 -15.15
C PRO A 50 49.71 -4.15 -16.53
N SER A 51 50.98 -3.74 -16.60
CA SER A 51 51.84 -3.31 -17.72
C SER A 51 51.57 -3.97 -19.10
N ARG A 52 51.84 -3.38 -20.27
CA ARG A 52 53.13 -2.84 -20.76
C ARG A 52 52.96 -1.92 -22.00
N ASN A 53 53.95 -1.02 -22.15
CA ASN A 53 54.45 -0.38 -23.39
C ASN A 53 53.57 0.71 -24.04
N LEU A 54 54.04 1.88 -24.45
CA LEU A 54 55.30 2.62 -24.33
C LEU A 54 55.05 3.98 -25.03
N ARG A 55 55.73 5.04 -24.58
CA ARG A 55 55.96 6.35 -25.24
C ARG A 55 54.95 7.48 -25.01
N CYS A 56 55.26 8.27 -23.98
CA CYS A 56 55.25 9.75 -24.04
C CYS A 56 56.45 10.21 -24.92
N PRO A 57 56.50 11.45 -25.46
CA PRO A 57 56.70 12.64 -24.63
C PRO A 57 55.84 13.87 -25.01
N ILE A 58 55.33 14.64 -24.03
CA ILE A 58 55.83 15.88 -23.39
C ILE A 58 55.69 17.17 -24.26
N PHE A 59 55.18 18.23 -23.58
CA PHE A 59 55.45 19.69 -23.68
C PHE A 59 54.33 20.61 -24.23
N CYS A 60 53.63 21.25 -23.28
CA CYS A 60 53.54 22.72 -23.06
C CYS A 60 53.30 23.66 -24.27
N SER A 61 52.26 24.50 -24.17
CA SER A 61 52.38 25.95 -23.93
C SER A 61 51.29 26.83 -24.59
N LEU A 62 50.95 27.89 -23.83
CA LEU A 62 50.60 29.26 -24.23
C LEU A 62 49.34 29.63 -25.06
N ARG A 63 48.55 30.47 -24.38
CA ARG A 63 47.77 31.68 -24.79
C ARG A 63 48.11 32.31 -26.14
N LEU A 64 47.11 33.00 -26.73
CA LEU A 64 47.06 34.45 -27.04
C LEU A 64 45.78 34.79 -27.86
N THR A 65 44.89 35.66 -27.34
CA THR A 65 44.49 37.01 -27.86
C THR A 65 43.68 37.03 -29.18
N GLY A 66 42.67 37.86 -29.41
CA GLY A 66 42.10 39.00 -28.69
C GLY A 66 41.39 39.95 -29.68
N THR A 67 40.35 40.65 -29.20
CA THR A 67 39.88 42.01 -29.63
C THR A 67 39.14 42.12 -31.00
N THR A 68 38.14 42.97 -31.28
CA THR A 68 37.60 44.25 -30.76
C THR A 68 36.14 44.49 -31.23
N HIS A 69 35.36 45.21 -30.40
CA HIS A 69 34.08 45.95 -30.66
C HIS A 69 34.32 47.23 -31.54
N PRO A 70 33.32 48.06 -32.01
CA PRO A 70 32.22 48.65 -31.21
C PRO A 70 30.90 49.08 -31.92
N LEU A 71 30.02 49.64 -31.07
CA LEU A 71 28.66 50.19 -31.20
C LEU A 71 28.51 51.46 -32.07
N ALA A 72 27.29 51.73 -32.57
CA ALA A 72 26.59 53.02 -32.37
C ALA A 72 25.12 53.02 -32.88
N ASN A 73 24.24 53.56 -32.04
CA ASN A 73 22.83 53.92 -32.27
C ASN A 73 22.67 55.17 -33.15
N LEU A 74 21.52 55.33 -33.81
CA LEU A 74 20.77 56.60 -33.97
C LEU A 74 19.33 56.35 -34.51
N ARG A 75 18.31 56.88 -33.81
CA ARG A 75 16.89 57.10 -34.24
C ARG A 75 16.83 58.37 -35.14
N PRO A 76 15.74 58.76 -35.88
CA PRO A 76 14.28 58.63 -35.60
C PRO A 76 13.39 58.31 -36.86
N SER A 77 12.09 57.98 -36.78
CA SER A 77 10.96 58.91 -36.65
C SER A 77 9.63 58.18 -36.96
N SER A 78 8.52 58.84 -36.63
CA SER A 78 7.13 58.37 -36.47
C SER A 78 6.30 58.22 -37.76
N GLN A 79 5.15 57.51 -37.62
CA GLN A 79 4.00 57.37 -38.53
C GLN A 79 4.20 56.31 -39.62
N ALA A 80 3.41 55.26 -39.79
CA ALA A 80 2.00 55.05 -39.50
C ALA A 80 1.68 53.54 -39.40
N LEU A 81 0.85 53.15 -38.42
CA LEU A 81 -0.23 52.16 -38.62
C LEU A 81 -1.07 52.13 -37.32
N LYS A 82 -2.02 53.06 -37.22
CA LYS A 82 -3.12 52.99 -36.24
C LYS A 82 -4.32 52.34 -36.94
N ARG A 83 -4.61 51.07 -36.64
CA ARG A 83 -5.98 50.52 -36.68
C ARG A 83 -6.19 49.53 -35.53
N SER A 84 -6.77 50.08 -34.46
CA SER A 84 -7.79 49.53 -33.58
C SER A 84 -7.80 48.03 -33.26
N LEU A 85 -7.43 47.70 -32.01
CA LEU A 85 -8.12 46.71 -31.17
C LEU A 85 -8.04 47.23 -29.73
N ALA A 86 -9.04 48.05 -29.35
CA ALA A 86 -9.18 48.54 -27.99
C ALA A 86 -9.67 47.40 -27.10
N ILE A 87 -8.77 46.88 -26.24
CA ILE A 87 -9.16 46.00 -25.14
C ILE A 87 -9.88 46.87 -24.09
N PRO A 88 -11.13 46.57 -23.70
CA PRO A 88 -11.86 47.39 -22.75
C PRO A 88 -11.20 47.32 -21.36
N ARG A 89 -11.13 48.47 -20.67
CA ARG A 89 -10.52 48.65 -19.32
C ARG A 89 -10.92 47.63 -18.24
N PRO A 90 -12.13 47.00 -18.22
CA PRO A 90 -12.45 45.94 -17.26
C PRO A 90 -11.61 44.67 -17.45
N LEU A 91 -11.17 44.37 -18.68
CA LEU A 91 -10.40 43.18 -19.02
C LEU A 91 -8.93 43.29 -18.57
N LEU A 92 -8.38 44.51 -18.58
CA LEU A 92 -7.03 44.78 -18.07
C LEU A 92 -6.96 44.68 -16.53
N LEU A 93 -8.08 44.99 -15.83
CA LEU A 93 -8.23 44.81 -14.39
C LEU A 93 -8.46 43.35 -14.01
N LEU A 94 -9.16 42.56 -14.83
CA LEU A 94 -9.28 41.10 -14.64
C LEU A 94 -7.96 40.36 -14.90
N LEU A 95 -7.19 40.78 -15.91
CA LEU A 95 -5.87 40.21 -16.20
C LEU A 95 -4.82 40.65 -15.17
N ARG A 96 -4.90 41.87 -14.63
CA ARG A 96 -4.08 42.26 -13.47
C ARG A 96 -4.50 41.57 -12.17
N ARG A 97 -5.80 41.31 -11.94
CA ARG A 97 -6.25 40.50 -10.79
C ARG A 97 -5.87 39.02 -10.91
N ARG A 98 -5.79 38.46 -12.12
CA ARG A 98 -5.29 37.08 -12.35
C ARG A 98 -3.75 36.97 -12.30
N CYS A 99 -3.01 38.02 -12.66
CA CYS A 99 -1.55 38.04 -12.48
C CYS A 99 -1.09 38.43 -11.06
N LEU A 100 -1.92 39.11 -10.27
CA LEU A 100 -1.61 39.43 -8.86
C LEU A 100 -1.95 38.29 -7.89
N PHE A 101 -2.56 37.20 -8.35
CA PHE A 101 -2.79 35.97 -7.57
C PHE A 101 -1.72 34.90 -7.80
N ARG A 102 -0.60 35.24 -8.43
CA ARG A 102 0.49 34.31 -8.73
C ARG A 102 1.84 34.85 -8.26
N THR A 103 2.00 34.96 -6.94
CA THR A 103 3.28 34.86 -6.18
C THR A 103 3.06 35.16 -4.68
N MET A 104 2.14 34.46 -4.01
CA MET A 104 2.53 33.90 -2.72
C MET A 104 2.78 32.44 -3.02
N ALA A 105 4.04 32.01 -2.99
CA ALA A 105 4.30 30.57 -2.95
C ALA A 105 3.46 30.02 -1.80
N ALA A 106 2.61 29.02 -2.08
CA ALA A 106 1.87 28.35 -1.01
C ALA A 106 2.91 27.93 0.02
N GLN A 107 2.77 28.44 1.25
CA GLN A 107 3.75 28.19 2.31
C GLN A 107 3.78 26.68 2.55
N LEU A 108 4.94 26.06 2.39
CA LEU A 108 5.08 24.62 2.63
C LEU A 108 4.95 24.36 4.12
N ILE A 109 4.48 23.16 4.50
CA ILE A 109 4.41 22.77 5.91
C ILE A 109 5.79 22.88 6.58
N SER A 110 6.87 22.61 5.84
CA SER A 110 8.26 22.74 6.29
C SER A 110 8.70 24.17 6.61
N ASP A 111 8.00 25.17 6.06
CA ASP A 111 8.32 26.58 6.30
C ASP A 111 7.69 27.12 7.59
N THR A 112 6.72 26.39 8.15
CA THR A 112 5.98 26.78 9.35
C THR A 112 6.85 26.76 10.61
N ALA A 113 6.49 27.56 11.60
CA ALA A 113 7.16 27.57 12.90
C ALA A 113 7.00 26.23 13.65
N ALA A 114 5.84 25.56 13.51
CA ALA A 114 5.59 24.26 14.11
C ALA A 114 6.57 23.19 13.61
N TRP A 115 6.82 23.14 12.30
CA TRP A 115 7.81 22.22 11.73
C TRP A 115 9.23 22.51 12.23
N LYS A 116 9.65 23.78 12.24
CA LYS A 116 11.00 24.18 12.71
C LYS A 116 11.21 23.82 14.18
N ARG A 117 10.22 24.06 15.04
CA ARG A 117 10.25 23.64 16.45
C ARG A 117 10.42 22.12 16.60
N LEU A 118 9.75 21.32 15.77
CA LEU A 118 9.94 19.86 15.77
C LEU A 118 11.33 19.44 15.26
N GLN A 119 11.92 20.15 14.28
CA GLN A 119 13.29 19.88 13.83
C GLN A 119 14.31 20.14 14.95
N GLU A 120 14.17 21.26 15.65
CA GLU A 120 15.00 21.60 16.82
C GLU A 120 14.83 20.56 17.94
N HIS A 121 13.58 20.21 18.27
CA HIS A 121 13.26 19.20 19.26
C HIS A 121 13.83 17.82 18.90
N ALA A 122 13.74 17.43 17.63
CA ALA A 122 14.31 16.17 17.15
C ALA A 122 15.83 16.10 17.30
N ALA A 123 16.55 17.22 17.18
CA ALA A 123 17.99 17.25 17.44
C ALA A 123 18.29 16.96 18.92
N VAL A 124 17.47 17.46 19.84
CA VAL A 124 17.57 17.16 21.28
C VAL A 124 17.28 15.69 21.54
N ILE A 125 16.17 15.16 21.02
CA ILE A 125 15.77 13.76 21.19
C ILE A 125 16.86 12.81 20.67
N LYS A 126 17.40 13.07 19.47
CA LYS A 126 18.46 12.21 18.87
C LYS A 126 19.76 12.20 19.67
N SER A 127 20.11 13.30 20.32
CA SER A 127 21.41 13.46 20.99
C SER A 127 21.40 13.04 22.45
N SER A 128 20.24 13.11 23.12
CA SER A 128 20.16 13.01 24.59
C SER A 128 19.16 11.99 25.11
N THR A 129 18.33 11.39 24.25
CA THR A 129 17.23 10.53 24.68
C THR A 129 17.40 9.08 24.24
N HIS A 130 17.18 8.17 25.18
CA HIS A 130 17.11 6.73 24.93
C HIS A 130 15.82 6.15 25.51
N LEU A 131 15.14 5.29 24.76
CA LEU A 131 13.89 4.62 25.16
C LEU A 131 13.98 3.90 26.52
N ARG A 132 15.08 3.20 26.81
CA ARG A 132 15.35 2.59 28.12
C ARG A 132 15.10 3.54 29.32
N ASP A 133 15.43 4.82 29.18
CA ASP A 133 15.31 5.82 30.23
C ASP A 133 13.87 6.38 30.25
N LEU A 134 13.33 6.68 29.07
CA LEU A 134 11.93 7.12 28.93
C LEU A 134 10.93 6.09 29.47
N LEU A 135 11.25 4.80 29.39
CA LEU A 135 10.39 3.73 29.90
C LEU A 135 10.42 3.58 31.43
N GLN A 136 11.32 4.27 32.14
CA GLN A 136 11.28 4.34 33.61
C GLN A 136 10.25 5.36 34.11
N ASP A 137 9.80 6.27 33.25
CA ASP A 137 8.79 7.28 33.58
C ASP A 137 7.38 6.68 33.43
N GLU A 138 6.82 6.21 34.55
CA GLU A 138 5.50 5.58 34.60
C GLU A 138 4.38 6.54 34.19
N GLU A 139 4.45 7.81 34.60
CA GLU A 139 3.45 8.84 34.26
C GLU A 139 3.43 9.10 32.75
N ARG A 140 4.60 9.23 32.13
CA ARG A 140 4.72 9.31 30.66
C ARG A 140 4.15 8.05 30.01
N ASN A 141 4.52 6.86 30.49
CA ASN A 141 4.07 5.61 29.88
C ASN A 141 2.53 5.48 29.93
N GLU A 142 1.89 5.90 31.01
CA GLU A 142 0.44 5.97 31.14
C GLU A 142 -0.17 6.99 30.17
N ALA A 143 0.43 8.18 30.04
CA ALA A 143 0.00 9.21 29.10
C ALA A 143 0.15 8.79 27.62
N LEU A 144 1.01 7.81 27.32
CA LEU A 144 1.27 7.26 25.99
C LEU A 144 0.53 5.94 25.73
N ARG A 145 -0.66 5.81 26.33
CA ARG A 145 -1.64 4.76 26.06
C ARG A 145 -3.00 5.37 25.79
N THR A 146 -3.73 4.83 24.83
CA THR A 146 -5.12 5.19 24.58
C THR A 146 -5.88 3.98 24.08
N GLU A 147 -7.18 3.97 24.30
CA GLU A 147 -8.06 2.90 23.85
C GLU A 147 -9.28 3.46 23.13
N HIS A 148 -9.73 2.76 22.09
CA HIS A 148 -11.04 3.00 21.50
C HIS A 148 -11.73 1.66 21.25
N ARG A 149 -12.83 1.41 21.97
CA ARG A 149 -13.71 0.23 21.82
C ARG A 149 -12.94 -1.09 21.70
N GLY A 150 -12.05 -1.36 22.64
CA GLY A 150 -11.24 -2.59 22.68
C GLY A 150 -9.96 -2.53 21.85
N VAL A 151 -9.73 -1.50 21.04
CA VAL A 151 -8.44 -1.28 20.37
C VAL A 151 -7.52 -0.50 21.29
N LEU A 152 -6.63 -1.20 21.98
CA LEU A 152 -5.61 -0.58 22.81
C LEU A 152 -4.38 -0.21 21.97
N LEU A 153 -3.95 1.04 22.04
CA LEU A 153 -2.73 1.55 21.44
C LEU A 153 -1.75 1.95 22.55
N ASP A 154 -0.64 1.21 22.68
CA ASP A 154 0.53 1.62 23.46
C ASP A 154 1.60 2.16 22.51
N PHE A 155 1.95 3.43 22.70
CA PHE A 155 2.99 4.11 21.94
C PHE A 155 4.08 4.68 22.85
N SER A 156 4.19 4.15 24.08
CA SER A 156 5.22 4.51 25.06
C SER A 156 6.64 4.21 24.56
N ARG A 157 6.77 3.25 23.64
CA ARG A 157 8.03 2.84 22.99
C ARG A 157 8.37 3.66 21.75
N GLN A 158 7.77 4.84 21.58
CA GLN A 158 8.21 5.85 20.63
C GLN A 158 9.31 6.72 21.24
N ASN A 159 10.31 7.09 20.43
CA ASN A 159 11.35 8.02 20.88
C ASN A 159 10.78 9.46 20.88
N ALA A 160 9.89 9.70 21.84
CA ALA A 160 9.04 10.87 21.97
C ALA A 160 8.69 11.10 23.44
N THR A 161 8.64 12.36 23.86
CA THR A 161 8.15 12.79 25.18
C THR A 161 6.72 13.34 25.06
N THR A 162 6.08 13.67 26.18
CA THR A 162 4.80 14.40 26.18
C THR A 162 4.92 15.74 25.43
N GLN A 163 6.04 16.45 25.61
CA GLN A 163 6.37 17.65 24.81
C GLN A 163 6.46 17.35 23.30
N THR A 164 7.03 16.20 22.89
CA THR A 164 7.03 15.81 21.48
C THR A 164 5.61 15.71 20.94
N LEU A 165 4.68 15.12 21.71
CA LEU A 165 3.28 14.99 21.30
C LEU A 165 2.62 16.37 21.18
N ASP A 166 2.84 17.26 22.15
CA ASP A 166 2.33 18.64 22.09
C ASP A 166 2.77 19.35 20.81
N LEU A 167 4.06 19.23 20.45
CA LEU A 167 4.61 19.79 19.23
C LEU A 167 4.02 19.15 17.96
N LEU A 168 3.72 17.85 17.99
CA LEU A 168 3.06 17.16 16.87
C LEU A 168 1.60 17.61 16.71
N PHE A 169 0.90 17.92 17.80
CA PHE A 169 -0.44 18.50 17.73
C PHE A 169 -0.40 19.96 17.23
N ASP A 170 0.59 20.76 17.65
CA ASP A 170 0.83 22.09 17.07
C ASP A 170 1.05 21.99 15.54
N LEU A 171 1.76 20.97 15.07
CA LEU A 171 1.95 20.71 13.64
C LEU A 171 0.64 20.30 12.95
N ALA A 172 -0.18 19.47 13.59
CA ALA A 172 -1.48 19.06 13.07
C ALA A 172 -2.43 20.25 12.89
N ASP A 173 -2.42 21.18 13.85
CA ASP A 173 -3.18 22.43 13.79
C ASP A 173 -2.65 23.35 12.68
N ALA A 174 -1.32 23.51 12.58
CA ALA A 174 -0.70 24.28 11.49
C ALA A 174 -0.99 23.71 10.10
N ALA A 175 -1.15 22.39 9.99
CA ALA A 175 -1.53 21.70 8.76
C ALA A 175 -3.05 21.73 8.49
N GLU A 176 -3.85 22.36 9.34
CA GLU A 176 -5.32 22.38 9.30
C GLU A 176 -5.95 20.97 9.23
N LEU A 177 -5.40 19.99 9.97
CA LEU A 177 -5.78 18.58 9.86
C LEU A 177 -7.29 18.36 10.00
N ARG A 178 -7.93 18.92 11.04
CA ARG A 178 -9.38 18.75 11.26
C ARG A 178 -10.23 19.26 10.10
N LYS A 179 -9.85 20.40 9.51
CA LYS A 179 -10.55 20.99 8.36
C LYS A 179 -10.43 20.09 7.14
N LYS A 180 -9.24 19.54 6.87
CA LYS A 180 -9.02 18.59 5.76
C LYS A 180 -9.83 17.30 5.95
N LEU A 181 -9.88 16.76 7.17
CA LEU A 181 -10.70 15.57 7.48
C LEU A 181 -12.21 15.86 7.31
N ALA A 182 -12.68 17.03 7.74
CA ALA A 182 -14.06 17.46 7.53
C ALA A 182 -14.41 17.65 6.03
N ALA A 183 -13.47 18.17 5.22
CA ALA A 183 -13.63 18.30 3.78
C ALA A 183 -13.77 16.92 3.10
N ILE A 184 -12.95 15.93 3.52
CA ILE A 184 -13.10 14.53 3.06
C ILE A 184 -14.48 13.99 3.44
N ALA A 185 -14.88 14.12 4.70
CA ALA A 185 -16.14 13.56 5.21
C ALA A 185 -17.40 14.20 4.59
N SER A 186 -17.33 15.46 4.20
CA SER A 186 -18.43 16.19 3.54
C SER A 186 -18.49 15.99 2.02
N GLY A 187 -17.53 15.26 1.44
CA GLY A 187 -17.50 14.99 0.01
C GLY A 187 -17.00 16.13 -0.86
N GLU A 188 -16.24 17.08 -0.28
CA GLU A 188 -15.52 18.06 -1.09
C GLU A 188 -14.52 17.37 -2.04
N HIS A 189 -14.22 18.03 -3.16
CA HIS A 189 -13.29 17.54 -4.17
C HIS A 189 -11.82 17.71 -3.74
N VAL A 190 -11.45 17.01 -2.67
CA VAL A 190 -10.12 17.04 -2.06
C VAL A 190 -9.05 16.35 -2.90
N ASN A 191 -9.44 15.44 -3.81
CA ASN A 191 -8.54 14.93 -4.84
C ASN A 191 -8.44 15.95 -5.98
N ALA A 192 -7.71 17.04 -5.72
CA ALA A 192 -7.68 18.20 -6.60
C ALA A 192 -7.06 17.93 -7.99
N THR A 193 -6.17 16.94 -8.11
CA THR A 193 -5.51 16.63 -9.39
C THR A 193 -6.41 15.85 -10.35
N GLU A 194 -7.46 15.22 -9.85
CA GLU A 194 -8.48 14.53 -10.64
C GLU A 194 -9.87 15.19 -10.56
N ASP A 195 -10.01 16.25 -9.76
CA ASP A 195 -11.27 16.93 -9.45
C ASP A 195 -12.36 15.95 -8.95
N ARG A 196 -12.06 15.23 -7.86
CA ARG A 196 -12.95 14.21 -7.29
C ARG A 196 -13.10 14.30 -5.78
N ALA A 197 -14.29 13.94 -5.31
CA ALA A 197 -14.53 13.58 -3.93
C ALA A 197 -13.77 12.29 -3.54
N VAL A 198 -13.57 12.10 -2.24
CA VAL A 198 -12.92 10.91 -1.66
C VAL A 198 -13.81 10.35 -0.56
N LEU A 199 -14.57 9.30 -0.89
CA LEU A 199 -15.74 8.92 -0.11
C LEU A 199 -15.75 7.45 0.30
N HIS A 200 -14.59 6.83 0.53
CA HIS A 200 -14.53 5.45 1.01
C HIS A 200 -15.27 5.23 2.35
N MET A 201 -15.37 6.27 3.20
CA MET A 201 -16.21 6.25 4.42
C MET A 201 -17.72 6.09 4.11
N ALA A 202 -18.19 6.62 2.96
CA ALA A 202 -19.59 6.49 2.53
C ALA A 202 -19.98 5.01 2.29
N LEU A 203 -19.04 4.17 1.87
CA LEU A 203 -19.27 2.73 1.61
C LEU A 203 -19.68 1.94 2.86
N ARG A 204 -19.42 2.50 4.04
CA ARG A 204 -19.64 1.88 5.35
C ARG A 204 -20.54 2.69 6.27
N ALA A 205 -21.07 3.81 5.79
CA ALA A 205 -22.00 4.62 6.55
C ALA A 205 -23.35 3.90 6.75
N PRO A 206 -24.03 4.09 7.90
CA PRO A 206 -25.38 3.61 8.14
C PRO A 206 -26.40 4.08 7.10
N ALA A 207 -27.45 3.29 6.88
CA ALA A 207 -28.46 3.53 5.85
C ALA A 207 -29.35 4.76 6.10
N ASP A 208 -29.36 5.28 7.33
CA ASP A 208 -30.10 6.46 7.75
C ASP A 208 -29.28 7.76 7.64
N LYS A 209 -27.99 7.69 7.29
CA LYS A 209 -27.20 8.88 6.94
C LYS A 209 -27.51 9.33 5.51
N THR A 210 -27.34 10.62 5.26
CA THR A 210 -27.46 11.23 3.93
C THR A 210 -26.19 12.00 3.61
N LEU A 211 -25.66 11.80 2.41
CA LEU A 211 -24.53 12.58 1.89
C LEU A 211 -24.80 12.88 0.42
N VAL A 212 -25.02 14.15 0.10
CA VAL A 212 -25.28 14.60 -1.27
C VAL A 212 -24.01 15.16 -1.87
N VAL A 213 -23.52 14.53 -2.94
CA VAL A 213 -22.36 14.97 -3.71
C VAL A 213 -22.77 15.07 -5.16
N ASP A 214 -22.49 16.21 -5.80
CA ASP A 214 -22.91 16.51 -7.18
C ASP A 214 -24.41 16.30 -7.46
N GLY A 215 -25.25 16.53 -6.44
CA GLY A 215 -26.70 16.38 -6.52
C GLY A 215 -27.21 14.94 -6.36
N GLN A 216 -26.35 13.97 -6.08
CA GLN A 216 -26.69 12.56 -5.86
C GLN A 216 -26.50 12.18 -4.39
N ASP A 217 -27.47 11.47 -3.81
CA ASP A 217 -27.31 10.86 -2.47
C ASP A 217 -26.49 9.57 -2.59
N VAL A 218 -25.19 9.68 -2.27
CA VAL A 218 -24.25 8.57 -2.45
C VAL A 218 -24.48 7.45 -1.43
N ILE A 219 -25.04 7.74 -0.25
CA ILE A 219 -25.32 6.71 0.76
C ILE A 219 -26.44 5.82 0.29
N LYS A 220 -27.49 6.41 -0.28
CA LYS A 220 -28.60 5.64 -0.85
C LYS A 220 -28.10 4.68 -1.93
N ASP A 221 -27.29 5.17 -2.87
CA ASP A 221 -26.73 4.34 -3.95
C ASP A 221 -25.86 3.19 -3.39
N VAL A 222 -25.08 3.46 -2.34
CA VAL A 222 -24.31 2.44 -1.61
C VAL A 222 -25.22 1.33 -1.08
N HIS A 223 -26.30 1.69 -0.37
CA HIS A 223 -27.18 0.69 0.23
C HIS A 223 -28.00 -0.09 -0.81
N GLU A 224 -28.30 0.50 -1.97
CA GLU A 224 -28.88 -0.23 -3.10
C GLU A 224 -27.94 -1.36 -3.59
N VAL A 225 -26.65 -1.06 -3.77
CA VAL A 225 -25.65 -2.05 -4.16
C VAL A 225 -25.43 -3.09 -3.05
N LEU A 226 -25.32 -2.68 -1.79
CA LEU A 226 -25.19 -3.60 -0.65
C LEU A 226 -26.39 -4.55 -0.55
N GLY A 227 -27.61 -4.04 -0.80
CA GLY A 227 -28.83 -4.83 -0.88
C GLY A 227 -28.76 -5.89 -1.99
N ALA A 228 -28.31 -5.50 -3.19
CA ALA A 228 -28.12 -6.40 -4.31
C ALA A 228 -27.07 -7.48 -4.03
N ILE A 229 -25.93 -7.11 -3.43
CA ILE A 229 -24.87 -8.05 -3.02
C ILE A 229 -25.41 -9.05 -1.99
N LYS A 230 -26.14 -8.57 -0.97
CA LYS A 230 -26.74 -9.42 0.06
C LYS A 230 -27.72 -10.44 -0.55
N ALA A 231 -28.59 -9.99 -1.44
CA ALA A 231 -29.54 -10.87 -2.13
C ALA A 231 -28.82 -11.93 -3.00
N PHE A 232 -27.86 -11.50 -3.82
CA PHE A 232 -27.09 -12.39 -4.69
C PHE A 232 -26.27 -13.42 -3.91
N ALA A 233 -25.50 -12.96 -2.91
CA ALA A 233 -24.72 -13.83 -2.07
C ALA A 233 -25.61 -14.83 -1.30
N GLY A 234 -26.77 -14.40 -0.82
CA GLY A 234 -27.77 -15.26 -0.19
C GLY A 234 -28.31 -16.33 -1.15
N ALA A 235 -28.61 -15.97 -2.40
CA ALA A 235 -29.10 -16.91 -3.42
C ALA A 235 -28.05 -17.97 -3.79
N ILE A 236 -26.78 -17.58 -3.92
CA ILE A 236 -25.67 -18.52 -4.15
C ILE A 236 -25.50 -19.46 -2.96
N ARG A 237 -25.47 -18.92 -1.73
CA ARG A 237 -25.23 -19.70 -0.50
C ARG A 237 -26.34 -20.69 -0.18
N SER A 238 -27.60 -20.32 -0.48
CA SER A 238 -28.76 -21.18 -0.28
C SER A 238 -28.95 -22.24 -1.38
N GLY A 239 -28.23 -22.11 -2.50
CA GLY A 239 -28.43 -22.95 -3.67
C GLY A 239 -29.64 -22.55 -4.53
N ALA A 240 -30.33 -21.44 -4.21
CA ALA A 240 -31.40 -20.91 -5.05
C ALA A 240 -30.87 -20.45 -6.42
N GLN A 241 -29.62 -20.00 -6.48
CA GLN A 241 -28.92 -19.72 -7.72
C GLN A 241 -27.97 -20.88 -8.08
N LEU A 242 -28.36 -21.60 -9.13
CA LEU A 242 -27.62 -22.72 -9.69
C LEU A 242 -26.81 -22.29 -10.92
N GLY A 243 -25.76 -23.04 -11.22
CA GLY A 243 -25.03 -22.98 -12.48
C GLY A 243 -25.89 -23.37 -13.68
N SER A 244 -25.34 -23.19 -14.87
CA SER A 244 -26.00 -23.45 -16.16
C SER A 244 -26.46 -24.90 -16.36
N THR A 245 -25.86 -25.86 -15.65
CA THR A 245 -26.26 -27.28 -15.68
C THR A 245 -27.15 -27.69 -14.51
N GLY A 246 -27.60 -26.75 -13.68
CA GLY A 246 -28.41 -27.01 -12.48
C GLY A 246 -27.61 -27.44 -11.26
N LYS A 247 -26.27 -27.46 -11.32
CA LYS A 247 -25.42 -27.75 -10.15
C LYS A 247 -25.26 -26.52 -9.24
N PRO A 248 -25.11 -26.70 -7.92
CA PRO A 248 -24.85 -25.59 -7.01
C PRO A 248 -23.46 -24.99 -7.23
N ILE A 249 -23.35 -23.67 -7.10
CA ILE A 249 -22.07 -22.95 -7.19
C ILE A 249 -21.29 -23.11 -5.88
N LYS A 250 -20.14 -23.77 -5.95
CA LYS A 250 -19.24 -24.02 -4.81
C LYS A 250 -17.91 -23.28 -4.92
N ASN A 251 -17.47 -23.01 -6.14
CA ASN A 251 -16.16 -22.42 -6.42
C ASN A 251 -16.34 -20.99 -6.92
N ILE A 252 -15.48 -20.09 -6.44
CA ILE A 252 -15.43 -18.71 -6.87
C ILE A 252 -14.00 -18.40 -7.31
N VAL A 253 -13.84 -17.82 -8.50
CA VAL A 253 -12.58 -17.22 -8.93
C VAL A 253 -12.78 -15.72 -9.07
N SER A 254 -12.13 -14.95 -8.21
CA SER A 254 -12.15 -13.48 -8.26
C SER A 254 -10.96 -12.97 -9.05
N ILE A 255 -11.21 -12.29 -10.15
CA ILE A 255 -10.21 -11.70 -11.03
C ILE A 255 -10.06 -10.22 -10.70
N GLY A 256 -8.85 -9.77 -10.36
CA GLY A 256 -8.57 -8.38 -10.04
C GLY A 256 -7.09 -8.18 -9.73
N ILE A 257 -6.56 -6.98 -9.93
CA ILE A 257 -5.16 -6.65 -9.62
C ILE A 257 -5.08 -5.39 -8.76
N GLY A 258 -4.02 -5.27 -7.95
CA GLY A 258 -3.84 -4.15 -7.02
C GLY A 258 -4.99 -4.06 -6.03
N GLY A 259 -5.66 -2.90 -6.01
CA GLY A 259 -6.73 -2.62 -5.03
C GLY A 259 -7.96 -3.52 -5.20
N SER A 260 -8.20 -4.03 -6.42
CA SER A 260 -9.28 -4.97 -6.72
C SER A 260 -9.02 -6.40 -6.23
N TYR A 261 -7.89 -6.65 -5.57
CA TYR A 261 -7.47 -7.97 -5.10
C TYR A 261 -6.87 -7.95 -3.68
N LEU A 262 -5.93 -7.04 -3.40
CA LEU A 262 -5.14 -7.07 -2.17
C LEU A 262 -6.00 -6.91 -0.91
N GLY A 263 -6.92 -5.95 -0.89
CA GLY A 263 -7.88 -5.79 0.21
C GLY A 263 -8.77 -7.03 0.37
N PRO A 264 -9.48 -7.47 -0.69
CA PRO A 264 -10.30 -8.69 -0.62
C PRO A 264 -9.55 -9.95 -0.17
N GLU A 265 -8.31 -10.18 -0.62
CA GLU A 265 -7.51 -11.33 -0.17
C GLU A 265 -7.10 -11.18 1.30
N TYR A 266 -6.74 -9.96 1.74
CA TYR A 266 -6.50 -9.68 3.15
C TYR A 266 -7.70 -10.06 4.01
N VAL A 267 -8.89 -9.55 3.70
CA VAL A 267 -10.09 -9.82 4.51
C VAL A 267 -10.47 -11.30 4.46
N PHE A 268 -10.32 -11.94 3.29
CA PHE A 268 -10.54 -13.37 3.14
C PHE A 268 -9.63 -14.19 4.07
N GLU A 269 -8.30 -13.98 4.01
CA GLU A 269 -7.37 -14.73 4.86
C GLU A 269 -7.55 -14.41 6.35
N ALA A 270 -7.86 -13.15 6.69
CA ALA A 270 -8.08 -12.71 8.06
C ALA A 270 -9.27 -13.38 8.74
N LEU A 271 -10.32 -13.71 7.97
CA LEU A 271 -11.58 -14.23 8.51
C LEU A 271 -11.79 -15.73 8.22
N ARG A 272 -10.97 -16.35 7.37
CA ARG A 272 -11.19 -17.74 6.93
C ARG A 272 -11.28 -18.76 8.07
N TYR A 273 -10.61 -18.50 9.19
CA TYR A 273 -10.63 -19.36 10.39
C TYR A 273 -11.40 -18.74 11.57
N GLU A 274 -12.04 -17.59 11.39
CA GLU A 274 -12.99 -17.09 12.38
C GLU A 274 -14.22 -18.03 12.40
N PRO A 275 -14.69 -18.50 13.58
CA PRO A 275 -15.70 -19.55 13.65
C PRO A 275 -16.99 -19.30 12.85
N ALA A 276 -17.53 -18.07 12.90
CA ALA A 276 -18.77 -17.75 12.18
C ALA A 276 -18.54 -17.69 10.67
N ALA A 277 -17.42 -17.10 10.21
CA ALA A 277 -17.04 -17.04 8.81
C ALA A 277 -16.67 -18.43 8.24
N GLN A 278 -16.00 -19.28 9.02
CA GLN A 278 -15.67 -20.64 8.65
C GLN A 278 -16.93 -21.48 8.48
N ALA A 279 -17.85 -21.45 9.46
CA ALA A 279 -19.15 -22.11 9.36
C ALA A 279 -19.94 -21.59 8.15
N ALA A 280 -19.93 -20.27 7.92
CA ALA A 280 -20.61 -19.66 6.79
C ALA A 280 -19.99 -20.06 5.44
N SER A 281 -18.70 -20.39 5.36
CA SER A 281 -18.00 -20.71 4.11
C SER A 281 -17.85 -22.22 3.85
N ALA A 282 -18.38 -23.07 4.73
CA ALA A 282 -18.27 -24.53 4.61
C ALA A 282 -18.65 -25.05 3.22
N GLY A 283 -17.80 -25.92 2.67
CA GLY A 283 -18.01 -26.53 1.35
C GLY A 283 -17.80 -25.61 0.15
N ARG A 284 -17.31 -24.38 0.35
CA ARG A 284 -17.06 -23.41 -0.71
C ARG A 284 -15.57 -23.07 -0.83
N THR A 285 -15.14 -22.75 -2.04
CA THR A 285 -13.76 -22.36 -2.35
C THR A 285 -13.75 -20.99 -2.99
N LEU A 286 -12.90 -20.08 -2.51
CA LEU A 286 -12.57 -18.82 -3.17
C LEU A 286 -11.10 -18.85 -3.57
N ARG A 287 -10.81 -18.50 -4.82
CA ARG A 287 -9.45 -18.29 -5.33
C ARG A 287 -9.37 -16.92 -5.99
N PHE A 288 -8.18 -16.33 -5.92
CA PHE A 288 -7.90 -15.07 -6.57
C PHE A 288 -7.01 -15.30 -7.79
N LEU A 289 -7.32 -14.59 -8.88
CA LEU A 289 -6.55 -14.55 -10.10
C LEU A 289 -6.12 -13.10 -10.36
N ALA A 290 -4.87 -12.78 -10.04
CA ALA A 290 -4.38 -11.40 -10.09
C ALA A 290 -3.34 -11.20 -11.17
N ASN A 291 -2.35 -12.07 -11.24
CA ASN A 291 -1.25 -11.91 -12.18
C ASN A 291 -1.69 -12.28 -13.61
N VAL A 292 -1.17 -11.58 -14.61
CA VAL A 292 -1.38 -11.91 -16.03
C VAL A 292 -0.55 -13.12 -16.48
N ASP A 293 0.43 -13.52 -15.66
CA ASP A 293 1.16 -14.76 -15.83
C ASP A 293 0.18 -15.96 -15.91
N PRO A 294 0.21 -16.75 -17.00
CA PRO A 294 -0.69 -17.90 -17.16
C PRO A 294 -0.54 -18.97 -16.07
N VAL A 295 0.57 -18.99 -15.32
CA VAL A 295 0.70 -19.85 -14.12
C VAL A 295 -0.38 -19.51 -13.09
N ASP A 296 -0.75 -18.24 -12.93
CA ASP A 296 -1.78 -17.84 -11.96
C ASP A 296 -3.17 -18.28 -12.42
N VAL A 297 -3.43 -18.29 -13.74
CA VAL A 297 -4.64 -18.93 -14.31
C VAL A 297 -4.68 -20.41 -13.94
N ALA A 298 -3.59 -21.14 -14.14
CA ALA A 298 -3.51 -22.55 -13.80
C ALA A 298 -3.72 -22.79 -12.29
N ARG A 299 -3.14 -21.96 -11.42
CA ARG A 299 -3.37 -22.02 -9.96
C ARG A 299 -4.82 -21.75 -9.61
N ALA A 300 -5.44 -20.77 -10.26
CA ALA A 300 -6.82 -20.40 -10.02
C ALA A 300 -7.81 -21.48 -10.47
N THR A 301 -7.58 -22.15 -11.61
CA THR A 301 -8.55 -23.08 -12.22
C THR A 301 -8.28 -24.56 -11.97
N SER A 302 -7.05 -24.96 -11.60
CA SER A 302 -6.69 -26.38 -11.46
C SER A 302 -7.57 -27.10 -10.43
N GLY A 303 -8.17 -28.22 -10.86
CA GLY A 303 -9.07 -29.05 -10.06
C GLY A 303 -10.47 -28.46 -9.85
N LEU A 304 -10.81 -27.31 -10.42
CA LEU A 304 -12.16 -26.76 -10.34
C LEU A 304 -13.05 -27.33 -11.45
N ASN A 305 -14.31 -27.60 -11.09
CA ASN A 305 -15.37 -27.96 -12.03
C ASN A 305 -16.06 -26.69 -12.56
N PRO A 306 -16.01 -26.38 -13.87
CA PRO A 306 -16.67 -25.20 -14.46
C PRO A 306 -18.17 -25.13 -14.16
N GLU A 307 -18.87 -26.28 -14.12
CA GLU A 307 -20.31 -26.35 -13.81
C GLU A 307 -20.68 -25.86 -12.41
N GLU A 308 -19.71 -25.82 -11.49
CA GLU A 308 -19.89 -25.38 -10.09
C GLU A 308 -19.09 -24.11 -9.78
N THR A 309 -18.55 -23.42 -10.81
CA THR A 309 -17.64 -22.28 -10.65
C THR A 309 -18.27 -20.96 -11.09
N LEU A 310 -18.22 -19.95 -10.23
CA LEU A 310 -18.55 -18.56 -10.54
C LEU A 310 -17.27 -17.73 -10.70
N VAL A 311 -17.21 -16.89 -11.72
CA VAL A 311 -16.12 -15.95 -11.96
C VAL A 311 -16.61 -14.55 -11.65
N ILE A 312 -15.86 -13.83 -10.82
CA ILE A 312 -16.12 -12.43 -10.47
C ILE A 312 -15.04 -11.58 -11.12
N VAL A 313 -15.39 -10.68 -12.02
CA VAL A 313 -14.44 -9.76 -12.66
C VAL A 313 -14.49 -8.40 -11.95
N VAL A 314 -13.43 -8.05 -11.24
CA VAL A 314 -13.32 -6.80 -10.47
C VAL A 314 -12.36 -5.85 -11.19
N SER A 315 -12.90 -4.81 -11.83
CA SER A 315 -12.12 -3.78 -12.50
C SER A 315 -12.91 -2.49 -12.63
N LYS A 316 -12.38 -1.40 -12.06
CA LYS A 316 -13.01 -0.07 -12.11
C LYS A 316 -13.30 0.37 -13.54
N THR A 317 -12.25 0.41 -14.36
CA THR A 317 -12.36 0.87 -15.75
C THR A 317 -12.81 -0.24 -16.71
N PHE A 318 -12.75 -1.50 -16.29
CA PHE A 318 -12.98 -2.68 -17.14
C PHE A 318 -12.07 -2.73 -18.39
N THR A 319 -10.91 -2.07 -18.31
CA THR A 319 -9.91 -1.98 -19.39
C THR A 319 -8.51 -2.37 -18.94
N THR A 320 -8.30 -2.67 -17.65
CA THR A 320 -7.00 -3.11 -17.11
C THR A 320 -6.49 -4.33 -17.89
N ALA A 321 -5.29 -4.23 -18.47
CA ALA A 321 -4.82 -5.19 -19.46
C ALA A 321 -4.74 -6.61 -18.90
N GLU A 322 -4.18 -6.76 -17.69
CA GLU A 322 -4.03 -8.00 -16.95
C GLU A 322 -5.40 -8.62 -16.64
N THR A 323 -6.27 -7.87 -15.96
CA THR A 323 -7.61 -8.32 -15.56
C THR A 323 -8.45 -8.73 -16.77
N MET A 324 -8.43 -7.95 -17.85
CA MET A 324 -9.24 -8.24 -19.03
C MET A 324 -8.71 -9.40 -19.85
N LEU A 325 -7.40 -9.63 -19.88
CA LEU A 325 -6.86 -10.85 -20.48
C LEU A 325 -7.27 -12.08 -19.66
N ASN A 326 -7.13 -12.04 -18.35
CA ASN A 326 -7.57 -13.10 -17.44
C ASN A 326 -9.08 -13.36 -17.55
N ALA A 327 -9.91 -12.31 -17.60
CA ALA A 327 -11.36 -12.44 -17.77
C ALA A 327 -11.72 -13.13 -19.09
N ARG A 328 -11.08 -12.77 -20.21
CA ARG A 328 -11.28 -13.46 -21.50
C ARG A 328 -10.81 -14.91 -21.44
N THR A 329 -9.69 -15.19 -20.77
CA THR A 329 -9.17 -16.56 -20.59
C THR A 329 -10.15 -17.41 -19.79
N LEU A 330 -10.69 -16.92 -18.67
CA LEU A 330 -11.66 -17.66 -17.86
C LEU A 330 -13.02 -17.77 -18.53
N ARG A 331 -13.46 -16.74 -19.27
CA ARG A 331 -14.65 -16.82 -20.12
C ARG A 331 -14.50 -17.95 -21.14
N LYS A 332 -13.35 -18.05 -21.81
CA LYS A 332 -13.08 -19.13 -22.76
C LYS A 332 -13.08 -20.50 -22.06
N TRP A 333 -12.39 -20.63 -20.93
CA TRP A 333 -12.34 -21.86 -20.14
C TRP A 333 -13.74 -22.35 -19.72
N LEU A 334 -14.60 -21.45 -19.22
CA LEU A 334 -15.99 -21.76 -18.88
C LEU A 334 -16.80 -22.16 -20.11
N VAL A 335 -16.77 -21.34 -21.16
CA VAL A 335 -17.60 -21.55 -22.36
C VAL A 335 -17.22 -22.82 -23.10
N ASP A 336 -15.92 -23.10 -23.28
CA ASP A 336 -15.46 -24.30 -23.98
C ASP A 336 -15.94 -25.57 -23.25
N ASP A 337 -15.78 -25.63 -21.92
CA ASP A 337 -16.17 -26.79 -21.12
C ASP A 337 -17.69 -26.98 -21.04
N LEU A 338 -18.46 -25.90 -20.87
CA LEU A 338 -19.92 -25.96 -20.76
C LEU A 338 -20.59 -26.19 -22.11
N SER A 339 -20.03 -25.66 -23.20
CA SER A 339 -20.53 -25.92 -24.56
C SER A 339 -20.36 -27.39 -24.95
N ALA A 340 -19.25 -28.02 -24.54
CA ALA A 340 -19.06 -29.47 -24.70
C ALA A 340 -20.11 -30.30 -23.94
N LYS A 341 -20.82 -29.70 -22.98
CA LYS A 341 -21.93 -30.30 -22.22
C LYS A 341 -23.31 -29.81 -22.68
N GLY A 342 -23.40 -29.15 -23.84
CA GLY A 342 -24.67 -28.70 -24.44
C GLY A 342 -25.23 -27.39 -23.91
N VAL A 343 -24.46 -26.62 -23.12
CA VAL A 343 -24.87 -25.30 -22.63
C VAL A 343 -24.54 -24.23 -23.67
N ALA A 344 -25.48 -23.35 -23.99
CA ALA A 344 -25.22 -22.21 -24.86
C ALA A 344 -24.22 -21.23 -24.21
N ALA A 345 -23.29 -20.68 -24.99
CA ALA A 345 -22.28 -19.76 -24.48
C ALA A 345 -22.87 -18.55 -23.72
N ALA A 346 -24.03 -18.05 -24.14
CA ALA A 346 -24.73 -16.96 -23.45
C ALA A 346 -25.19 -17.39 -22.03
N ASP A 347 -25.72 -18.60 -21.87
CA ASP A 347 -26.14 -19.13 -20.57
C ASP A 347 -24.96 -19.45 -19.66
N ALA A 348 -23.85 -19.94 -20.23
CA ALA A 348 -22.60 -20.11 -19.50
C ALA A 348 -22.14 -18.79 -18.87
N ILE A 349 -22.08 -17.71 -19.65
CA ILE A 349 -21.67 -16.39 -19.16
C ILE A 349 -22.67 -15.85 -18.13
N ARG A 350 -23.96 -15.86 -18.47
CA ARG A 350 -25.03 -15.33 -17.60
C ARG A 350 -25.10 -16.00 -16.24
N LYS A 351 -24.82 -17.32 -16.15
CA LYS A 351 -24.90 -18.07 -14.89
C LYS A 351 -23.58 -18.15 -14.13
N HIS A 352 -22.45 -17.99 -14.81
CA HIS A 352 -21.12 -18.21 -14.22
C HIS A 352 -20.20 -16.97 -14.23
N MET A 353 -20.66 -15.81 -14.69
CA MET A 353 -19.86 -14.58 -14.65
C MET A 353 -20.66 -13.41 -14.09
N VAL A 354 -20.04 -12.70 -13.14
CA VAL A 354 -20.50 -11.42 -12.58
C VAL A 354 -19.36 -10.42 -12.60
N ALA A 355 -19.68 -9.14 -12.47
CA ALA A 355 -18.69 -8.07 -12.47
C ALA A 355 -18.91 -7.07 -11.34
N ALA A 356 -17.81 -6.53 -10.83
CA ALA A 356 -17.80 -5.33 -10.02
C ALA A 356 -17.05 -4.23 -10.80
N SER A 357 -17.77 -3.20 -11.24
CA SER A 357 -17.23 -2.16 -12.12
C SER A 357 -18.10 -0.91 -12.17
N SER A 358 -17.48 0.25 -12.44
CA SER A 358 -18.20 1.48 -12.81
C SER A 358 -18.49 1.56 -14.32
N ALA A 359 -17.84 0.72 -15.14
CA ALA A 359 -17.92 0.77 -16.61
C ALA A 359 -19.01 -0.15 -17.18
N VAL A 360 -20.27 0.06 -16.75
CA VAL A 360 -21.44 -0.77 -17.11
C VAL A 360 -21.52 -1.11 -18.62
N PRO A 361 -21.32 -0.16 -19.57
CA PRO A 361 -21.39 -0.48 -21.00
C PRO A 361 -20.37 -1.53 -21.45
N LEU A 362 -19.13 -1.46 -20.97
CA LEU A 362 -18.06 -2.41 -21.34
C LEU A 362 -18.30 -3.80 -20.74
N VAL A 363 -18.91 -3.86 -19.56
CA VAL A 363 -19.30 -5.12 -18.92
C VAL A 363 -20.40 -5.83 -19.73
N GLN A 364 -21.38 -5.08 -20.22
CA GLN A 364 -22.44 -5.63 -21.07
C GLN A 364 -21.90 -6.05 -22.44
N GLU A 365 -20.99 -5.29 -23.04
CA GLU A 365 -20.29 -5.67 -24.29
C GLU A 365 -19.51 -6.99 -24.12
N PHE A 366 -18.94 -7.23 -22.95
CA PHE A 366 -18.29 -8.50 -22.61
C PHE A 366 -19.26 -9.68 -22.48
N GLY A 367 -20.57 -9.40 -22.34
CA GLY A 367 -21.66 -10.36 -22.29
C GLY A 367 -22.22 -10.65 -20.89
N ILE A 368 -21.86 -9.87 -19.87
CA ILE A 368 -22.41 -10.02 -18.52
C ILE A 368 -23.69 -9.19 -18.40
N ASP A 369 -24.78 -9.84 -17.99
CA ASP A 369 -26.10 -9.22 -17.81
C ASP A 369 -26.06 -8.11 -16.76
N ARG A 370 -26.87 -7.06 -16.95
CA ARG A 370 -26.94 -5.91 -16.03
C ARG A 370 -27.24 -6.31 -14.58
N ALA A 371 -28.06 -7.35 -14.38
CA ALA A 371 -28.39 -7.87 -13.04
C ALA A 371 -27.20 -8.52 -12.32
N ASN A 372 -26.14 -8.86 -13.06
CA ASN A 372 -24.89 -9.45 -12.57
C ASN A 372 -23.76 -8.42 -12.44
N ILE A 373 -24.10 -7.12 -12.48
CA ILE A 373 -23.15 -6.01 -12.34
C ILE A 373 -23.38 -5.34 -10.99
N PHE A 374 -22.37 -5.38 -10.14
CA PHE A 374 -22.34 -4.69 -8.85
C PHE A 374 -21.51 -3.42 -9.01
N GLY A 375 -22.20 -2.29 -9.16
CA GLY A 375 -21.58 -1.00 -9.41
C GLY A 375 -20.76 -0.49 -8.23
N PHE A 376 -19.75 0.32 -8.52
CA PHE A 376 -19.11 1.22 -7.55
C PHE A 376 -18.68 2.50 -8.26
N TRP A 377 -18.25 3.51 -7.50
CA TRP A 377 -18.09 4.88 -7.99
C TRP A 377 -16.64 5.31 -8.20
N ASP A 378 -16.46 6.41 -8.91
CA ASP A 378 -15.15 6.97 -9.24
C ASP A 378 -14.43 7.60 -8.03
N TRP A 379 -15.17 8.10 -7.04
CA TRP A 379 -14.66 8.56 -5.75
C TRP A 379 -14.15 7.43 -4.84
N VAL A 380 -14.36 6.16 -5.22
CA VAL A 380 -13.72 5.00 -4.56
C VAL A 380 -12.34 4.78 -5.18
N GLY A 381 -11.29 5.16 -4.43
CA GLY A 381 -9.92 4.80 -4.77
C GLY A 381 -9.73 3.28 -4.69
N GLY A 382 -9.00 2.68 -5.65
CA GLY A 382 -8.87 1.23 -5.72
C GLY A 382 -8.34 0.59 -4.43
N ARG A 383 -7.37 1.24 -3.77
CA ARG A 383 -6.78 0.81 -2.50
C ARG A 383 -7.67 1.02 -1.26
N TYR A 384 -8.84 1.63 -1.41
CA TYR A 384 -9.84 1.91 -0.35
C TYR A 384 -11.22 1.27 -0.67
N SER A 385 -11.25 0.11 -1.35
CA SER A 385 -12.48 -0.41 -2.02
C SER A 385 -13.10 -1.69 -1.43
N VAL A 386 -12.60 -2.21 -0.30
CA VAL A 386 -12.88 -3.60 0.16
C VAL A 386 -14.16 -3.79 1.01
N THR A 387 -14.82 -2.73 1.47
CA THR A 387 -15.73 -2.78 2.63
C THR A 387 -17.07 -3.55 2.41
N SER A 388 -17.42 -4.52 3.31
CA SER A 388 -18.71 -5.29 3.37
C SER A 388 -19.30 -5.54 4.80
N ALA A 389 -20.59 -5.89 4.94
CA ALA A 389 -21.51 -5.72 6.10
C ALA A 389 -20.97 -5.56 7.56
N GLN A 390 -20.67 -6.64 8.32
CA GLN A 390 -20.22 -6.49 9.73
C GLN A 390 -18.82 -5.87 9.84
N PHE A 391 -18.02 -6.08 8.82
CA PHE A 391 -16.76 -5.39 8.59
C PHE A 391 -16.98 -3.89 8.30
N LEU A 392 -18.10 -3.48 7.70
CA LEU A 392 -18.49 -2.06 7.58
C LEU A 392 -18.66 -1.44 8.94
N ALA A 393 -19.33 -2.12 9.86
CA ALA A 393 -19.63 -1.54 11.17
C ALA A 393 -18.35 -1.24 11.96
N GLY A 394 -17.37 -2.15 11.94
CA GLY A 394 -16.07 -1.90 12.57
C GLY A 394 -15.24 -0.84 11.86
N ALA A 395 -15.31 -0.79 10.54
CA ALA A 395 -14.62 0.24 9.78
C ALA A 395 -15.26 1.63 9.97
N HIS A 396 -16.59 1.69 10.04
CA HIS A 396 -17.37 2.90 10.31
C HIS A 396 -17.14 3.43 11.73
N ASP A 397 -17.03 2.52 12.70
CA ASP A 397 -16.67 2.88 14.07
C ASP A 397 -15.36 3.69 14.13
N MET A 398 -14.34 3.24 13.39
CA MET A 398 -13.07 3.95 13.29
C MET A 398 -13.16 5.24 12.44
N ASP A 399 -14.11 5.35 11.48
CA ASP A 399 -14.42 6.62 10.81
C ASP A 399 -14.95 7.66 11.80
N GLU A 400 -15.94 7.28 12.61
CA GLU A 400 -16.53 8.18 13.60
C GLU A 400 -15.48 8.56 14.66
N HIS A 401 -14.60 7.63 15.05
CA HIS A 401 -13.47 7.92 15.92
C HIS A 401 -12.52 8.96 15.29
N LEU A 402 -12.13 8.77 14.02
CA LEU A 402 -11.29 9.72 13.31
C LEU A 402 -11.90 11.14 13.32
N LEU A 403 -13.19 11.25 12.99
CA LEU A 403 -13.85 12.53 12.78
C LEU A 403 -14.16 13.27 14.08
N HIS A 404 -14.52 12.54 15.14
CA HIS A 404 -15.12 13.14 16.33
C HIS A 404 -14.23 13.10 17.58
N ALA A 405 -13.25 12.20 17.68
CA ALA A 405 -12.42 12.13 18.88
C ALA A 405 -11.49 13.35 19.03
N PRO A 406 -11.14 13.74 20.27
CA PRO A 406 -10.03 14.65 20.53
C PRO A 406 -8.74 14.12 19.88
N LEU A 407 -7.95 14.98 19.21
CA LEU A 407 -6.73 14.55 18.50
C LEU A 407 -5.77 13.76 19.40
N ARG A 408 -5.73 14.11 20.70
CA ARG A 408 -4.88 13.48 21.71
C ARG A 408 -5.23 12.03 22.04
N SER A 409 -6.47 11.60 21.78
CA SER A 409 -6.94 10.23 22.00
C SER A 409 -7.40 9.56 20.70
N ASN A 410 -7.11 10.19 19.55
CA ASN A 410 -7.55 9.73 18.24
C ASN A 410 -6.47 8.79 17.65
N LEU A 411 -6.80 7.51 17.55
CA LEU A 411 -5.85 6.44 17.23
C LEU A 411 -5.19 6.66 15.85
N PRO A 412 -5.95 6.87 14.75
CA PRO A 412 -5.35 7.16 13.44
C PRO A 412 -4.48 8.42 13.44
N VAL A 413 -4.90 9.48 14.16
CA VAL A 413 -4.14 10.74 14.23
C VAL A 413 -2.81 10.53 14.95
N LEU A 414 -2.81 9.88 16.10
CA LEU A 414 -1.60 9.56 16.86
C LEU A 414 -0.63 8.73 16.01
N MET A 415 -1.12 7.65 15.38
CA MET A 415 -0.29 6.81 14.51
C MET A 415 0.23 7.55 13.27
N GLY A 416 -0.58 8.43 12.68
CA GLY A 416 -0.18 9.27 11.55
C GLY A 416 0.93 10.24 11.92
N LEU A 417 0.74 10.99 13.01
CA LEU A 417 1.72 11.96 13.53
C LEU A 417 3.02 11.27 13.96
N LEU A 418 2.96 10.12 14.61
CA LEU A 418 4.14 9.32 14.96
C LEU A 418 4.86 8.79 13.72
N GLY A 419 4.12 8.48 12.65
CA GLY A 419 4.72 8.17 11.34
C GLY A 419 5.51 9.35 10.80
N VAL A 420 4.92 10.55 10.77
CA VAL A 420 5.61 11.78 10.34
C VAL A 420 6.82 12.09 11.24
N TRP A 421 6.68 11.93 12.56
CA TRP A 421 7.78 12.07 13.52
C TRP A 421 8.96 11.18 13.17
N ASN A 422 8.70 9.88 12.99
CA ASN A 422 9.72 8.89 12.69
C ASN A 422 10.38 9.17 11.32
N SER A 423 9.60 9.42 10.28
CA SER A 423 10.13 9.57 8.92
C SER A 423 10.80 10.93 8.71
N SER A 424 10.10 12.03 8.96
CA SER A 424 10.51 13.38 8.56
C SER A 424 11.47 14.02 9.56
N PHE A 425 11.39 13.67 10.84
CA PHE A 425 12.22 14.28 11.89
C PHE A 425 13.30 13.34 12.40
N LEU A 426 12.98 12.06 12.67
CA LEU A 426 13.97 11.07 13.09
C LEU A 426 14.78 10.45 11.94
N GLY A 427 14.30 10.57 10.70
CA GLY A 427 14.97 10.06 9.49
C GLY A 427 14.80 8.55 9.30
N HIS A 428 13.77 7.95 9.91
CA HIS A 428 13.43 6.55 9.76
C HIS A 428 12.56 6.36 8.53
N ALA A 429 13.21 6.10 7.40
CA ALA A 429 12.53 5.98 6.12
C ALA A 429 11.66 4.73 5.98
N SER A 430 11.68 3.77 6.91
CA SER A 430 10.99 2.48 6.80
C SER A 430 10.06 2.23 7.98
N ARG A 431 9.01 1.43 7.78
CA ARG A 431 8.18 0.88 8.85
C ARG A 431 7.97 -0.62 8.66
N ALA A 432 8.02 -1.38 9.76
CA ALA A 432 7.71 -2.80 9.77
C ALA A 432 6.30 -3.02 10.34
N LEU A 433 5.43 -3.69 9.57
CA LEU A 433 4.13 -4.17 10.06
C LEU A 433 4.29 -5.61 10.51
N LEU A 434 4.12 -5.87 11.80
CA LEU A 434 4.39 -7.15 12.44
C LEU A 434 3.12 -7.69 13.12
N PRO A 435 2.17 -8.27 12.35
CA PRO A 435 1.03 -8.95 12.95
C PRO A 435 1.45 -10.25 13.63
N TYR A 436 1.17 -10.35 14.93
CA TYR A 436 1.25 -11.58 15.72
C TYR A 436 -0.04 -12.38 15.53
N SER A 437 -0.37 -12.66 14.27
CA SER A 437 -1.52 -13.47 13.87
C SER A 437 -1.31 -13.99 12.45
N GLN A 438 -1.33 -15.32 12.27
CA GLN A 438 -1.24 -15.96 10.94
C GLN A 438 -2.39 -15.52 10.02
N ALA A 439 -3.56 -15.24 10.57
CA ALA A 439 -4.72 -14.84 9.77
C ALA A 439 -4.44 -13.54 9.01
N LEU A 440 -3.55 -12.69 9.52
CA LEU A 440 -3.16 -11.43 8.89
C LEU A 440 -2.01 -11.55 7.87
N LEU A 441 -1.71 -12.75 7.33
CA LEU A 441 -0.57 -12.96 6.41
C LEU A 441 -0.58 -12.07 5.15
N ARG A 442 -1.76 -11.59 4.75
CA ARG A 442 -1.95 -10.70 3.59
C ARG A 442 -2.14 -9.23 3.96
N PHE A 443 -2.26 -8.91 5.24
CA PHE A 443 -2.49 -7.54 5.72
C PHE A 443 -1.38 -6.59 5.27
N SER A 444 -0.11 -6.96 5.50
CA SER A 444 1.02 -6.10 5.14
C SER A 444 1.11 -5.83 3.65
N ALA A 445 0.74 -6.79 2.79
CA ALA A 445 0.72 -6.59 1.33
C ALA A 445 -0.37 -5.59 0.91
N HIS A 446 -1.52 -5.61 1.57
CA HIS A 446 -2.57 -4.62 1.36
C HIS A 446 -2.14 -3.23 1.83
N ILE A 447 -1.66 -3.09 3.07
CA ILE A 447 -1.23 -1.80 3.62
C ILE A 447 -0.04 -1.21 2.85
N GLN A 448 0.84 -2.05 2.32
CA GLN A 448 1.91 -1.59 1.45
C GLN A 448 1.36 -0.77 0.27
N GLN A 449 0.29 -1.26 -0.38
CA GLN A 449 -0.35 -0.50 -1.45
C GLN A 449 -1.02 0.77 -0.90
N VAL A 450 -1.76 0.66 0.20
CA VAL A 450 -2.47 1.80 0.81
C VAL A 450 -1.49 2.94 1.10
N ASP A 451 -0.40 2.68 1.82
CA ASP A 451 0.59 3.69 2.19
C ASP A 451 1.42 4.17 1.01
N MET A 452 2.10 3.25 0.30
CA MET A 452 3.12 3.64 -0.68
C MET A 452 2.51 4.31 -1.92
N GLU A 453 1.36 3.81 -2.39
CA GLU A 453 0.69 4.40 -3.56
C GLU A 453 -0.01 5.72 -3.21
N SER A 454 -0.44 5.90 -1.95
CA SER A 454 -1.02 7.16 -1.48
C SER A 454 0.04 8.23 -1.25
N ASN A 455 1.08 7.91 -0.47
CA ASN A 455 1.98 8.92 0.11
C ASN A 455 3.41 8.90 -0.45
N GLY A 456 3.74 7.96 -1.34
CA GLY A 456 5.00 7.95 -2.10
C GLY A 456 5.02 9.03 -3.18
N LYS A 457 4.92 10.29 -2.76
CA LYS A 457 4.76 11.48 -3.61
C LYS A 457 5.96 12.40 -3.44
N ARG A 458 6.28 13.14 -4.51
CA ARG A 458 7.39 14.11 -4.55
C ARG A 458 6.94 15.56 -4.67
N VAL A 459 5.64 15.80 -4.82
CA VAL A 459 5.03 17.13 -4.98
C VAL A 459 3.85 17.30 -4.04
N THR A 460 3.60 18.53 -3.61
CA THR A 460 2.39 18.92 -2.87
C THR A 460 1.15 18.86 -3.76
N VAL A 461 -0.04 19.01 -3.15
CA VAL A 461 -1.33 19.16 -3.85
C VAL A 461 -1.29 20.32 -4.86
N GLU A 462 -0.56 21.40 -4.56
CA GLU A 462 -0.39 22.58 -5.43
C GLU A 462 0.66 22.39 -6.53
N GLY A 463 1.33 21.23 -6.57
CA GLY A 463 2.33 20.89 -7.58
C GLY A 463 3.73 21.46 -7.30
N VAL A 464 4.05 21.77 -6.04
CA VAL A 464 5.39 22.22 -5.62
C VAL A 464 6.23 21.02 -5.19
N ASP A 465 7.48 20.90 -5.66
CA ASP A 465 8.39 19.83 -5.21
C ASP A 465 8.62 19.89 -3.69
N LEU A 466 8.53 18.75 -3.02
CA LEU A 466 8.81 18.64 -1.59
C LEU A 466 10.33 18.75 -1.34
N PRO A 467 10.77 19.56 -0.35
CA PRO A 467 12.18 19.64 0.03
C PRO A 467 12.60 18.50 0.99
N PHE A 468 11.72 17.53 1.22
CA PHE A 468 11.90 16.36 2.08
C PHE A 468 11.22 15.14 1.46
N GLU A 469 11.61 13.95 1.92
CA GLU A 469 10.99 12.69 1.50
C GLU A 469 9.63 12.48 2.20
N ALA A 470 8.62 12.07 1.44
CA ALA A 470 7.31 11.64 1.94
C ALA A 470 7.10 10.13 1.70
N GLY A 471 6.32 9.49 2.57
CA GLY A 471 6.10 8.05 2.56
C GLY A 471 7.22 7.24 3.22
N GLU A 472 6.97 5.94 3.40
CA GLU A 472 7.88 4.99 4.06
C GLU A 472 8.27 3.85 3.08
N LEU A 473 9.56 3.50 2.99
CA LEU A 473 10.18 2.48 2.14
C LEU A 473 11.10 1.58 2.96
N ILE A 474 11.12 0.26 2.74
CA ILE A 474 11.97 -0.69 3.49
C ILE A 474 13.42 -0.71 2.96
N HIS A 475 14.41 -0.53 3.83
CA HIS A 475 15.84 -0.77 3.55
C HIS A 475 16.55 -1.44 4.74
N GLN A 476 17.43 -2.41 4.47
CA GLN A 476 18.13 -3.19 5.50
C GLN A 476 19.23 -2.37 6.21
N GLY A 477 19.45 -2.62 7.51
CA GLY A 477 20.57 -2.07 8.28
C GLY A 477 20.33 -0.73 8.98
N ARG A 478 19.13 -0.15 8.90
CA ARG A 478 18.74 1.11 9.57
C ARG A 478 17.79 0.87 10.75
N VAL A 479 17.53 1.89 11.56
CA VAL A 479 16.44 1.84 12.54
C VAL A 479 15.11 1.82 11.77
N VAL A 480 14.28 0.84 12.08
CA VAL A 480 12.97 0.63 11.47
C VAL A 480 11.93 0.64 12.59
N PRO A 481 11.11 1.69 12.71
CA PRO A 481 9.91 1.67 13.53
C PRO A 481 9.03 0.45 13.24
N CYS A 482 8.48 -0.15 14.28
CA CYS A 482 7.67 -1.36 14.18
C CYS A 482 6.25 -1.15 14.71
N ASP A 483 5.24 -1.61 13.98
CA ASP A 483 3.88 -1.74 14.46
C ASP A 483 3.64 -3.21 14.82
N PHE A 484 3.52 -3.50 16.12
CA PHE A 484 3.15 -4.82 16.62
C PHE A 484 1.62 -4.88 16.72
N ILE A 485 1.00 -5.89 16.10
CA ILE A 485 -0.46 -6.06 16.12
C ILE A 485 -0.77 -7.42 16.74
N GLY A 486 -1.43 -7.45 17.88
CA GLY A 486 -1.75 -8.65 18.64
C GLY A 486 -3.24 -8.77 18.96
N PHE A 487 -3.65 -9.97 19.36
CA PHE A 487 -5.01 -10.27 19.79
C PHE A 487 -4.98 -11.01 21.12
N SER A 488 -5.83 -10.63 22.06
CA SER A 488 -5.94 -11.29 23.36
C SER A 488 -6.47 -12.73 23.23
N GLU A 489 -7.32 -12.98 22.24
CA GLU A 489 -7.90 -14.30 21.95
C GLU A 489 -7.55 -14.76 20.53
N SER A 490 -7.18 -16.04 20.41
CA SER A 490 -7.01 -16.70 19.11
C SER A 490 -8.36 -17.08 18.51
N GLN A 491 -8.47 -17.00 17.18
CA GLN A 491 -9.60 -17.58 16.43
C GLN A 491 -9.68 -19.11 16.59
N HIS A 492 -8.54 -19.75 16.90
CA HIS A 492 -8.41 -21.20 17.02
C HIS A 492 -7.40 -21.57 18.11
N PRO A 493 -7.77 -21.46 19.40
CA PRO A 493 -6.85 -21.77 20.50
C PRO A 493 -6.47 -23.25 20.49
N VAL A 494 -5.21 -23.53 20.81
CA VAL A 494 -4.68 -24.89 20.97
C VAL A 494 -3.98 -24.96 22.33
N HIS A 495 -4.42 -25.93 23.13
CA HIS A 495 -3.84 -26.24 24.44
C HIS A 495 -3.41 -27.70 24.42
N LEU A 496 -2.11 -27.95 24.60
CA LEU A 496 -1.57 -29.29 24.71
C LEU A 496 -1.33 -29.62 26.18
N ALA A 497 -1.86 -30.76 26.65
CA ALA A 497 -1.64 -31.20 28.01
C ALA A 497 -0.14 -31.42 28.29
N GLY A 498 0.37 -30.85 29.37
CA GLY A 498 1.79 -30.93 29.77
C GLY A 498 2.67 -29.77 29.30
N GLU A 499 2.18 -28.92 28.39
CA GLU A 499 2.87 -27.67 28.04
C GLU A 499 2.62 -26.58 29.08
N ALA A 500 3.60 -25.68 29.28
CA ALA A 500 3.54 -24.64 30.30
C ALA A 500 2.47 -23.57 30.01
N VAL A 501 2.25 -23.27 28.73
CA VAL A 501 1.31 -22.25 28.26
C VAL A 501 0.63 -22.72 26.97
N SER A 502 -0.44 -22.04 26.56
CA SER A 502 -1.10 -22.31 25.29
C SER A 502 -0.22 -21.89 24.10
N ASN A 503 -0.51 -22.42 22.90
CA ASN A 503 0.16 -21.96 21.68
C ASN A 503 -0.04 -20.46 21.43
N HIS A 504 -1.19 -19.91 21.85
CA HIS A 504 -1.48 -18.48 21.70
C HIS A 504 -0.68 -17.64 22.69
N ASP A 505 -0.58 -18.07 23.94
CA ASP A 505 0.26 -17.40 24.94
C ASP A 505 1.74 -17.45 24.58
N GLU A 506 2.21 -18.56 23.99
CA GLU A 506 3.58 -18.67 23.47
C GLU A 506 3.84 -17.63 22.36
N LEU A 507 2.89 -17.46 21.44
CA LEU A 507 2.93 -16.41 20.42
C LEU A 507 2.93 -15.01 21.06
N MET A 508 2.03 -14.77 22.00
CA MET A 508 1.86 -13.46 22.65
C MET A 508 3.02 -13.12 23.60
N SER A 509 3.73 -14.11 24.13
CA SER A 509 4.98 -13.87 24.89
C SER A 509 6.00 -13.11 24.05
N ASN A 510 6.08 -13.43 22.75
CA ASN A 510 6.95 -12.74 21.80
C ASN A 510 6.39 -11.36 21.43
N PHE A 511 5.06 -11.20 21.33
CA PHE A 511 4.42 -9.90 21.11
C PHE A 511 4.79 -8.90 22.22
N PHE A 512 4.84 -9.34 23.48
CA PHE A 512 5.22 -8.48 24.60
C PHE A 512 6.75 -8.29 24.71
N ALA A 513 7.54 -9.34 24.48
CA ALA A 513 8.99 -9.29 24.67
C ALA A 513 9.73 -8.49 23.59
N GLN A 514 9.31 -8.56 22.32
CA GLN A 514 10.04 -7.96 21.21
C GLN A 514 10.04 -6.41 21.23
N PRO A 515 8.92 -5.71 21.50
CA PRO A 515 8.93 -4.26 21.69
C PRO A 515 9.90 -3.81 22.79
N ASP A 516 9.96 -4.54 23.91
CA ASP A 516 10.89 -4.24 25.01
C ASP A 516 12.35 -4.48 24.63
N ALA A 517 12.63 -5.58 23.93
CA ALA A 517 13.96 -5.87 23.41
C ALA A 517 14.45 -4.79 22.43
N LEU A 518 13.57 -4.32 21.54
CA LEU A 518 13.86 -3.23 20.58
C LEU A 518 14.10 -1.89 21.28
N ALA A 519 13.29 -1.58 22.28
CA ALA A 519 13.38 -0.31 23.02
C ALA A 519 14.60 -0.26 23.95
N ARG A 520 14.81 -1.29 24.77
CA ARG A 520 15.86 -1.33 25.80
C ARG A 520 17.22 -1.71 25.21
N GLY A 521 17.25 -2.72 24.34
CA GLY A 521 18.50 -3.34 23.90
C GLY A 521 19.23 -4.06 25.04
N LYS A 522 20.53 -4.26 24.85
CA LYS A 522 21.46 -4.94 25.75
C LYS A 522 22.83 -4.29 25.66
N SER A 523 23.26 -3.69 26.76
CA SER A 523 24.51 -2.93 26.85
C SER A 523 25.73 -3.84 26.98
N LEU A 524 26.94 -3.27 26.84
CA LEU A 524 28.18 -4.01 27.09
C LEU A 524 28.31 -4.39 28.58
N ALA A 525 27.79 -3.57 29.49
CA ALA A 525 27.79 -3.85 30.92
C ALA A 525 26.88 -5.05 31.26
N ASP A 526 25.71 -5.13 30.62
CA ASP A 526 24.80 -6.29 30.78
C ASP A 526 25.50 -7.58 30.32
N LEU A 527 26.16 -7.54 29.16
CA LEU A 527 26.90 -8.68 28.62
C LEU A 527 28.09 -9.08 29.48
N GLU A 528 28.76 -8.12 30.11
CA GLU A 528 29.84 -8.38 31.07
C GLU A 528 29.31 -9.04 32.34
N ALA A 529 28.20 -8.54 32.90
CA ALA A 529 27.56 -9.12 34.08
C ALA A 529 27.06 -10.56 33.83
N GLU A 530 26.64 -10.87 32.60
CA GLU A 530 26.26 -12.22 32.17
C GLU A 530 27.44 -13.15 31.88
N GLY A 531 28.69 -12.67 32.00
CA GLY A 531 29.89 -13.47 31.76
C GLY A 531 30.20 -13.71 30.28
N VAL A 532 29.69 -12.89 29.36
CA VAL A 532 30.01 -13.02 27.93
C VAL A 532 31.49 -12.70 27.69
N PRO A 533 32.24 -13.56 26.98
CA PRO A 533 33.65 -13.32 26.65
C PRO A 533 33.86 -11.99 25.91
N ALA A 534 34.90 -11.23 26.27
CA ALA A 534 35.15 -9.89 25.74
C ALA A 534 35.13 -9.81 24.21
N HIS A 535 35.70 -10.81 23.52
CA HIS A 535 35.74 -10.87 22.05
C HIS A 535 34.35 -11.02 21.40
N LEU A 536 33.32 -11.48 22.13
CA LEU A 536 31.95 -11.62 21.64
C LEU A 536 31.03 -10.45 22.02
N ARG A 537 31.39 -9.62 23.01
CA ARG A 537 30.47 -8.61 23.56
C ARG A 537 29.99 -7.61 22.51
N ASN A 538 30.86 -7.16 21.61
CA ASN A 538 30.45 -6.25 20.53
C ASN A 538 29.49 -6.91 19.52
N HIS A 539 29.60 -8.22 19.30
CA HIS A 539 28.71 -8.98 18.42
C HIS A 539 27.34 -9.24 19.06
N LYS A 540 27.30 -9.39 20.39
CA LYS A 540 26.08 -9.63 21.17
C LYS A 540 25.44 -8.37 21.74
N ARG A 541 26.00 -7.19 21.44
CA ARG A 541 25.47 -5.89 21.87
C ARG A 541 24.24 -5.55 21.05
N PHE A 542 23.16 -5.20 21.74
CA PHE A 542 21.95 -4.66 21.12
C PHE A 542 21.83 -3.19 21.53
N PRO A 543 22.03 -2.22 20.63
CA PRO A 543 22.04 -0.81 21.03
C PRO A 543 20.68 -0.32 21.58
N GLY A 544 19.58 -1.02 21.28
CA GLY A 544 18.23 -0.58 21.67
C GLY A 544 17.80 0.66 20.91
N ASN A 545 16.93 1.46 21.54
CA ASN A 545 16.41 2.73 21.02
C ASN A 545 15.70 2.60 19.66
N ARG A 546 15.04 1.47 19.42
CA ARG A 546 14.28 1.21 18.19
C ARG A 546 12.79 1.40 18.49
N PRO A 547 12.13 2.40 17.88
CA PRO A 547 10.77 2.75 18.26
C PRO A 547 9.75 1.71 17.81
N SER A 548 8.67 1.58 18.57
CA SER A 548 7.54 0.74 18.20
C SER A 548 6.22 1.27 18.73
N VAL A 549 5.11 0.83 18.12
CA VAL A 549 3.77 0.87 18.71
C VAL A 549 3.26 -0.56 18.89
N SER A 550 2.41 -0.77 19.89
CA SER A 550 1.69 -2.02 20.10
C SER A 550 0.19 -1.77 20.03
N LEU A 551 -0.47 -2.44 19.10
CA LEU A 551 -1.92 -2.51 18.97
C LEU A 551 -2.37 -3.86 19.52
N LEU A 552 -3.24 -3.85 20.53
CA LEU A 552 -3.84 -5.05 21.09
C LEU A 552 -5.36 -4.98 20.94
N PHE A 553 -5.91 -5.97 20.25
CA PHE A 553 -7.35 -6.15 20.06
C PHE A 553 -7.85 -7.31 20.92
N PRO A 554 -9.16 -7.39 21.24
CA PRO A 554 -9.68 -8.52 22.03
C PRO A 554 -9.60 -9.83 21.23
N ARG A 555 -10.08 -9.82 19.99
CA ARG A 555 -10.08 -10.96 19.05
C ARG A 555 -10.13 -10.46 17.61
N LEU A 556 -9.66 -11.28 16.66
CA LEU A 556 -9.80 -10.97 15.24
C LEU A 556 -11.13 -11.52 14.72
N ASP A 557 -12.15 -10.68 14.68
CA ASP A 557 -13.42 -10.97 14.00
C ASP A 557 -13.71 -9.94 12.89
N ALA A 558 -14.87 -10.04 12.25
CA ALA A 558 -15.24 -9.13 11.17
C ALA A 558 -15.23 -7.65 11.61
N PHE A 559 -15.66 -7.36 12.84
CA PHE A 559 -15.69 -6.00 13.37
C PHE A 559 -14.27 -5.48 13.64
N ALA A 560 -13.43 -6.24 14.36
CA ALA A 560 -12.05 -5.85 14.63
C ALA A 560 -11.21 -5.75 13.33
N CYS A 561 -11.47 -6.62 12.35
CA CYS A 561 -10.85 -6.55 11.03
C CYS A 561 -11.22 -5.26 10.29
N GLY A 562 -12.48 -4.82 10.40
CA GLY A 562 -12.94 -3.53 9.90
C GLY A 562 -12.28 -2.34 10.59
N GLN A 563 -12.19 -2.36 11.93
CA GLN A 563 -11.48 -1.33 12.70
C GLN A 563 -10.01 -1.24 12.29
N LEU A 564 -9.33 -2.38 12.14
CA LEU A 564 -7.92 -2.43 11.75
C LEU A 564 -7.70 -1.90 10.33
N LEU A 565 -8.57 -2.23 9.37
CA LEU A 565 -8.52 -1.66 8.02
C LEU A 565 -8.60 -0.13 8.11
N ALA A 566 -9.69 0.39 8.67
CA ALA A 566 -9.98 1.82 8.69
C ALA A 566 -8.92 2.59 9.47
N LEU A 567 -8.38 2.02 10.55
CA LEU A 567 -7.28 2.61 11.30
C LEU A 567 -6.08 2.92 10.40
N TYR A 568 -5.69 1.98 9.55
CA TYR A 568 -4.55 2.16 8.66
C TYR A 568 -4.87 3.02 7.44
N GLU A 569 -6.07 2.92 6.87
CA GLU A 569 -6.54 3.86 5.83
C GLU A 569 -6.43 5.31 6.33
N HIS A 570 -6.95 5.57 7.53
CA HIS A 570 -7.00 6.91 8.12
C HIS A 570 -5.63 7.40 8.58
N ARG A 571 -4.78 6.51 9.10
CA ARG A 571 -3.39 6.82 9.39
C ARG A 571 -2.69 7.36 8.14
N THR A 572 -2.86 6.70 7.00
CA THR A 572 -2.28 7.13 5.72
C THR A 572 -2.81 8.51 5.29
N VAL A 573 -4.12 8.73 5.42
CA VAL A 573 -4.77 10.02 5.14
C VAL A 573 -4.22 11.15 6.02
N VAL A 574 -4.07 10.90 7.34
CA VAL A 574 -3.50 11.87 8.27
C VAL A 574 -2.09 12.27 7.83
N GLN A 575 -1.22 11.31 7.52
CA GLN A 575 0.14 11.63 7.06
C GLN A 575 0.15 12.49 5.80
N GLY A 576 -0.65 12.12 4.80
CA GLY A 576 -0.75 12.89 3.56
C GLY A 576 -1.24 14.31 3.79
N ALA A 577 -2.22 14.47 4.68
CA ALA A 577 -2.74 15.77 5.09
C ALA A 577 -1.67 16.64 5.79
N ILE A 578 -0.82 16.05 6.62
CA ILE A 578 0.31 16.75 7.26
C ILE A 578 1.37 17.15 6.23
N TRP A 579 1.79 16.23 5.35
CA TRP A 579 2.78 16.54 4.31
C TRP A 579 2.28 17.49 3.23
N GLY A 580 0.95 17.66 3.10
CA GLY A 580 0.35 18.46 2.05
C GLY A 580 0.42 17.80 0.67
N VAL A 581 0.40 16.47 0.63
CA VAL A 581 0.40 15.68 -0.62
C VAL A 581 -0.99 15.17 -0.94
N ASN A 582 -1.25 14.89 -2.22
CA ASN A 582 -2.49 14.24 -2.61
C ASN A 582 -2.39 12.72 -2.37
N SER A 583 -3.02 12.21 -1.31
CA SER A 583 -3.04 10.78 -0.98
C SER A 583 -3.93 9.94 -1.91
N PHE A 584 -4.64 10.55 -2.87
CA PHE A 584 -5.74 9.90 -3.58
C PHE A 584 -5.48 9.69 -5.08
N ASP A 585 -4.49 10.39 -5.65
CA ASP A 585 -4.01 10.14 -7.01
C ASP A 585 -2.89 9.08 -7.08
N GLN A 586 -2.51 8.68 -8.30
CA GLN A 586 -1.43 7.72 -8.55
C GLN A 586 -0.74 7.91 -9.92
N TRP A 587 -0.42 9.13 -10.32
CA TRP A 587 0.16 9.42 -11.65
C TRP A 587 1.45 8.65 -11.98
N GLY A 588 2.20 8.21 -10.96
CA GLY A 588 3.44 7.46 -11.11
C GLY A 588 3.31 6.12 -11.84
N VAL A 589 2.11 5.54 -11.95
CA VAL A 589 1.90 4.23 -12.61
C VAL A 589 1.74 4.31 -14.13
N GLU A 590 1.48 5.49 -14.68
CA GLU A 590 1.04 5.64 -16.08
C GLU A 590 2.16 5.42 -17.11
N LEU A 591 3.39 5.87 -16.82
CA LEU A 591 4.52 5.72 -17.73
C LEU A 591 4.82 4.24 -18.05
N GLY A 592 4.79 3.39 -17.03
CA GLY A 592 4.99 1.95 -17.18
C GLY A 592 3.95 1.32 -18.11
N LYS A 593 2.67 1.70 -17.99
CA LYS A 593 1.58 1.21 -18.85
C LYS A 593 1.78 1.62 -20.31
N VAL A 594 2.18 2.87 -20.57
CA VAL A 594 2.45 3.37 -21.92
C VAL A 594 3.60 2.60 -22.57
N LEU A 595 4.71 2.43 -21.86
CA LEU A 595 5.88 1.70 -22.36
C LEU A 595 5.57 0.21 -22.58
N ALA A 596 4.84 -0.44 -21.67
CA ALA A 596 4.41 -1.82 -21.82
C ALA A 596 3.49 -2.00 -23.06
N LYS A 597 2.60 -1.04 -23.34
CA LYS A 597 1.77 -1.05 -24.56
C LYS A 597 2.62 -0.99 -25.83
N GLN A 598 3.68 -0.18 -25.86
CA GLN A 598 4.62 -0.12 -26.98
C GLN A 598 5.33 -1.47 -27.18
N VAL A 599 5.86 -2.05 -26.11
CA VAL A 599 6.50 -3.39 -26.14
C VAL A 599 5.51 -4.46 -26.62
N ARG A 600 4.26 -4.42 -26.15
CA ARG A 600 3.21 -5.36 -26.60
C ARG A 600 2.95 -5.25 -28.10
N THR A 601 2.83 -4.04 -28.64
CA THR A 601 2.67 -3.83 -30.09
C THR A 601 3.86 -4.38 -30.86
N GLN A 602 5.09 -4.15 -30.39
CA GLN A 602 6.29 -4.72 -30.99
C GLN A 602 6.27 -6.25 -30.94
N LEU A 603 5.96 -6.85 -29.80
CA LEU A 603 5.88 -8.31 -29.64
C LEU A 603 4.84 -8.91 -30.58
N GLN A 604 3.67 -8.28 -30.72
CA GLN A 604 2.66 -8.70 -31.68
C GLN A 604 3.21 -8.65 -33.11
N ALA A 605 3.73 -7.51 -33.55
CA ALA A 605 4.26 -7.35 -34.91
C ALA A 605 5.42 -8.31 -35.21
N SER A 606 6.32 -8.54 -34.26
CA SER A 606 7.41 -9.50 -34.39
C SER A 606 6.92 -10.94 -34.46
N ARG A 607 5.88 -11.32 -33.70
CA ARG A 607 5.33 -12.69 -33.71
C ARG A 607 4.42 -12.96 -34.90
N THR A 608 3.66 -11.98 -35.38
CA THR A 608 2.70 -12.17 -36.49
C THR A 608 3.29 -11.89 -37.86
N SER A 609 4.28 -11.01 -37.95
CA SER A 609 4.78 -10.47 -39.22
C SER A 609 6.31 -10.46 -39.30
N ASN A 610 7.01 -11.12 -38.37
CA ASN A 610 8.48 -11.14 -38.27
C ASN A 610 9.12 -9.74 -38.32
N ALA A 611 8.39 -8.71 -37.84
CA ALA A 611 8.91 -7.35 -37.81
C ALA A 611 10.14 -7.27 -36.88
N PRO A 612 11.23 -6.58 -37.30
CA PRO A 612 12.41 -6.39 -36.46
C PRO A 612 12.08 -5.50 -35.25
N VAL A 613 12.86 -5.65 -34.17
CA VAL A 613 12.74 -4.80 -32.98
C VAL A 613 13.25 -3.41 -33.30
N GLN A 614 12.42 -2.39 -33.13
CA GLN A 614 12.76 -0.98 -33.41
C GLN A 614 12.11 -0.03 -32.39
N GLY A 615 12.68 1.17 -32.23
CA GLY A 615 12.11 2.21 -31.36
C GLY A 615 12.41 2.07 -29.86
N PHE A 616 13.36 1.21 -29.48
CA PHE A 616 13.78 1.01 -28.08
C PHE A 616 15.27 1.33 -27.90
N ASN A 617 15.70 1.60 -26.66
CA ASN A 617 17.12 1.75 -26.34
C ASN A 617 17.92 0.46 -26.60
N SER A 618 19.25 0.54 -26.63
CA SER A 618 20.13 -0.57 -26.99
C SER A 618 19.96 -1.79 -26.08
N SER A 619 19.84 -1.58 -24.77
CA SER A 619 19.63 -2.66 -23.79
C SER A 619 18.31 -3.39 -24.00
N THR A 620 17.22 -2.65 -24.18
CA THR A 620 15.88 -3.21 -24.41
C THR A 620 15.82 -3.93 -25.76
N THR A 621 16.42 -3.33 -26.79
CA THR A 621 16.51 -3.94 -28.13
C THR A 621 17.24 -5.28 -28.06
N PHE A 622 18.39 -5.34 -27.36
CA PHE A 622 19.14 -6.58 -27.18
C PHE A 622 18.32 -7.66 -26.46
N LEU A 623 17.68 -7.31 -25.34
CA LEU A 623 16.89 -8.28 -24.56
C LEU A 623 15.63 -8.75 -25.30
N LEU A 624 14.91 -7.85 -25.97
CA LEU A 624 13.77 -8.23 -26.82
C LEU A 624 14.20 -9.12 -27.97
N GLY A 625 15.33 -8.82 -28.61
CA GLY A 625 15.92 -9.68 -29.64
C GLY A 625 16.21 -11.08 -29.12
N ARG A 626 16.81 -11.20 -27.93
CA ARG A 626 17.05 -12.49 -27.26
C ARG A 626 15.75 -13.23 -26.92
N TYR A 627 14.76 -12.53 -26.36
CA TYR A 627 13.47 -13.09 -26.00
C TYR A 627 12.69 -13.62 -27.23
N LEU A 628 12.70 -12.88 -28.34
CA LEU A 628 12.03 -13.27 -29.58
C LEU A 628 12.75 -14.41 -30.31
N ALA A 629 14.08 -14.42 -30.29
CA ALA A 629 14.89 -15.48 -30.90
C ALA A 629 14.82 -16.81 -30.15
N HIS A 630 14.54 -16.77 -28.84
CA HIS A 630 14.32 -17.98 -28.06
C HIS A 630 13.01 -18.64 -28.49
N LYS A 631 13.12 -19.70 -29.30
CA LYS A 631 12.01 -20.59 -29.62
C LYS A 631 11.82 -21.54 -28.44
N SER A 632 10.64 -21.55 -27.83
CA SER A 632 10.29 -22.65 -26.93
C SER A 632 10.31 -23.94 -27.74
N SER A 633 10.91 -25.00 -27.21
CA SER A 633 11.00 -26.32 -27.84
C SER A 633 9.64 -27.05 -27.92
N SER A 634 8.53 -26.34 -27.78
CA SER A 634 7.18 -26.89 -27.81
C SER A 634 6.16 -25.78 -28.09
N THR A 635 5.69 -25.74 -29.32
CA THR A 635 4.31 -25.43 -29.72
C THR A 635 4.03 -26.28 -30.94
#